data_AF-A0A523HLM2-F1
#
_entry.id   AF-A0A523HLM2-F1
#
_cell.length_a   1.000
_cell.length_b   1.000
_cell.length_c   1.000
_cell.angle_alpha   90.00
_cell.angle_beta   90.00
_cell.angle_gamma   90.00
#
_symmetry.space_group_name_H-M   'P 1'
#
loop_
_entity.id
_entity.type
_entity.pdbx_description
1 polymer ?
#
loop_
_entity_poly.entity_id
_entity_poly.type
_entity_poly.pdbx_seq_one_letter_code
_entity_poly.pdbx_strand_id
1 'polypeptide(L)'
;MANDPVSSSEPSVRFSRVLGIPWLVALGASVTVGLGVYTLLTVSVQNLGSGQVIGPYVLLGVVAIPIVLTLAERAAVVPGSGGLYRLARNSGTLWVGYFGGWLMLGGYAVLAALLSWGMALGVDLLLIAYFDLDVNVLWIASAILGLVAIVGLQGMRSAWRTRAAFVYASLAFLAMFSVRNLVAVSLSQAITEAVPRTFELFTVTAFMASALWGLDYVLSVRDQVRRPTKTLLPALGLTVLVGVAFGVAAALALGPSLATPSLTPLIDLAADSRLLPEAIARTLYSVFAISITLIALNRALLNARNLLYAMSRDGFMPERIRSSSTMSGLQTWTSLVFPASSVVLVLFVPVEALVGLAAMTFMWAVAIVHLPDLFRSRPNLPMTTLPFHPIFPGLTAATTVLLPLALGLLTVFAGAAWLALGGLFYLLYGRKRGLEVRRKQIVIGEVSAESAAKPGYRVMADMSHAGHAQALIETGAALARKRGGDLLIISTLQLDDQIPPYLKQQRARQEWDQLDSQLGEVAIGEITVRPLVRLAPNHAEGILEAVREEGVDLLLMEWRGSEDPDQIEELDRILRSAPSEVAIVHGEVPNAPSSVVVPTAGGPHAPVALRLAQELTAQSDGGIRIINVLTGELTPEARSEAEAKIQATREAVSDLGEVEVNVVPAESVQDGILAELDDVEVLLIGTTREGILERSRFGGIPTQIARATSIPTIITRARESQSTLRIQRIWGAISDPLPKLSARQHAAVAQSMREAAVPTIDFYVLITLAASIATLGLLQNSGAVIIGAMLVAPLMAPILAMGMSMVQAETRVFVLGVEATIKGIALAILVGLVIVIISPITDPTAEILARTQPNILDLMVALASGAAAGYAISRSEVAAAMPGVAISAALVPPLCVVGYGLGVSDLSISAGALLLFTTNLIAIVLAAGITFLALGFQPERGEKGELARGLRLAAVSLAAVFVILAIVTIRTVEQQDREDAVVELFEQQVVAQVGRVEDLVIERKGNGFILTATIISYRGNQLSAEDLGKLEDDITEAVGGPVTLDATFLDAERVQTALGGLQPLRSLEQIFAEAAVSADWEVIDVQASKAVNGFLVEATVIVTSVRPLSEQDLTEIQDQLMVAVDDSVELHVLSLSGNRIELSGGE
;
A
#
# COMPACT_ATOMS: atom_id res chain seq x y z
N MET A 1 31.92 46.11 -31.56
CA MET A 1 31.54 47.41 -30.99
C MET A 1 30.50 47.14 -29.92
N ALA A 2 30.74 47.71 -28.73
CA ALA A 2 29.90 47.76 -27.53
C ALA A 2 29.67 46.44 -26.77
N ASN A 3 30.08 46.47 -25.49
CA ASN A 3 29.69 45.56 -24.42
C ASN A 3 28.17 45.61 -24.24
N ASP A 4 27.48 44.49 -24.47
CA ASP A 4 26.18 44.24 -23.85
C ASP A 4 26.42 43.41 -22.58
N PRO A 5 25.87 43.81 -21.42
CA PRO A 5 25.97 43.03 -20.20
C PRO A 5 25.18 41.74 -20.37
N VAL A 6 25.80 40.64 -19.96
CA VAL A 6 25.19 39.31 -19.87
C VAL A 6 24.09 39.35 -18.81
N SER A 7 22.82 39.52 -19.21
CA SER A 7 21.67 39.16 -18.37
C SER A 7 20.40 38.94 -19.20
N SER A 8 20.31 37.78 -19.84
CA SER A 8 19.00 37.20 -20.14
C SER A 8 19.01 35.76 -19.62
N SER A 9 18.88 35.60 -18.29
CA SER A 9 18.62 34.30 -17.70
C SER A 9 17.24 33.82 -18.17
N GLU A 10 17.18 32.75 -18.97
CA GLU A 10 15.91 32.14 -19.32
C GLU A 10 15.20 31.58 -18.06
N PRO A 11 13.86 31.60 -18.00
CA PRO A 11 13.10 31.18 -16.84
C PRO A 11 13.34 29.70 -16.48
N SER A 12 13.96 29.47 -15.32
CA SER A 12 14.18 28.11 -14.79
C SER A 12 13.03 27.69 -13.87
N VAL A 13 11.95 27.19 -14.46
CA VAL A 13 10.84 26.55 -13.76
C VAL A 13 11.11 25.05 -13.64
N ARG A 14 11.15 24.49 -12.43
CA ARG A 14 11.40 23.06 -12.20
C ARG A 14 10.30 22.40 -11.37
N PHE A 15 10.00 21.15 -11.68
CA PHE A 15 9.11 20.30 -10.88
C PHE A 15 9.90 19.58 -9.78
N SER A 16 9.28 19.37 -8.62
CA SER A 16 9.82 18.52 -7.56
C SER A 16 9.94 17.08 -8.03
N ARG A 17 11.12 16.49 -7.90
CA ARG A 17 11.41 15.10 -8.19
C ARG A 17 11.21 14.28 -6.90
N VAL A 18 9.95 13.94 -6.63
CA VAL A 18 9.54 13.19 -5.44
C VAL A 18 9.49 11.68 -5.66
N LEU A 19 9.33 11.22 -6.90
CA LEU A 19 9.10 9.82 -7.22
C LEU A 19 10.40 9.03 -7.35
N GLY A 20 10.57 8.03 -6.48
CA GLY A 20 11.59 6.97 -6.59
C GLY A 20 11.09 5.73 -7.33
N ILE A 21 11.96 4.72 -7.47
CA ILE A 21 11.65 3.47 -8.19
C ILE A 21 10.37 2.78 -7.69
N PRO A 22 10.14 2.57 -6.37
CA PRO A 22 8.95 1.86 -5.91
C PRO A 22 7.66 2.52 -6.39
N TRP A 23 7.57 3.85 -6.27
CA TRP A 23 6.40 4.60 -6.66
C TRP A 23 6.13 4.56 -8.16
N LEU A 24 7.18 4.57 -8.97
CA LEU A 24 7.05 4.43 -10.43
C LEU A 24 6.59 3.02 -10.80
N VAL A 25 7.13 1.99 -10.14
CA VAL A 25 6.69 0.62 -10.34
C VAL A 25 5.25 0.45 -9.90
N ALA A 26 4.80 1.04 -8.79
CA ALA A 26 3.40 0.97 -8.38
C ALA A 26 2.46 1.64 -9.40
N LEU A 27 2.85 2.80 -9.95
CA LEU A 27 2.08 3.48 -11.00
C LEU A 27 1.98 2.64 -12.28
N GLY A 28 3.10 2.09 -12.74
CA GLY A 28 3.13 1.22 -13.92
C GLY A 28 2.40 -0.11 -13.69
N ALA A 29 2.65 -0.75 -12.55
CA ALA A 29 2.07 -2.02 -12.13
C ALA A 29 0.55 -1.96 -11.99
N SER A 30 -0.01 -0.80 -11.60
CA SER A 30 -1.46 -0.63 -11.55
C SER A 30 -2.14 -0.92 -12.89
N VAL A 31 -1.49 -0.59 -14.01
CA VAL A 31 -1.99 -0.90 -15.36
C VAL A 31 -1.52 -2.28 -15.81
N THR A 32 -0.23 -2.61 -15.68
CA THR A 32 0.28 -3.90 -16.20
C THR A 32 -0.37 -5.09 -15.49
N VAL A 33 -0.56 -5.03 -14.18
CA VAL A 33 -1.19 -6.10 -13.38
C VAL A 33 -2.71 -5.98 -13.40
N GLY A 34 -3.26 -4.76 -13.28
CA GLY A 34 -4.71 -4.55 -13.35
C GLY A 34 -5.31 -5.02 -14.67
N LEU A 35 -4.64 -4.73 -15.79
CA LEU A 35 -5.07 -5.21 -17.09
C LEU A 35 -4.59 -6.64 -17.35
N GLY A 36 -3.29 -6.91 -17.20
CA GLY A 36 -2.70 -8.22 -17.54
C GLY A 36 -3.26 -9.38 -16.73
N VAL A 37 -3.30 -9.25 -15.40
CA VAL A 37 -3.66 -10.36 -14.51
C VAL A 37 -5.16 -10.39 -14.22
N TYR A 38 -5.76 -9.26 -13.83
CA TYR A 38 -7.17 -9.25 -13.42
C TYR A 38 -8.16 -9.26 -14.60
N THR A 39 -7.76 -8.77 -15.78
CA THR A 39 -8.68 -8.65 -16.93
C THR A 39 -8.33 -9.62 -18.05
N LEU A 40 -7.08 -9.63 -18.51
CA LEU A 40 -6.66 -10.38 -19.70
C LEU A 40 -6.39 -11.86 -19.43
N LEU A 41 -6.06 -12.25 -18.19
CA LEU A 41 -5.80 -13.64 -17.85
C LEU A 41 -7.03 -14.50 -18.16
N THR A 42 -8.23 -14.06 -17.75
CA THR A 42 -9.49 -14.74 -18.07
C THR A 42 -9.64 -14.96 -19.58
N VAL A 43 -9.53 -13.90 -20.38
CA VAL A 43 -9.67 -13.97 -21.83
C VAL A 43 -8.60 -14.89 -22.45
N SER A 44 -7.39 -14.89 -21.90
CA SER A 44 -6.29 -15.73 -22.39
C SER A 44 -6.50 -17.20 -22.07
N VAL A 45 -6.98 -17.52 -20.87
CA VAL A 45 -7.30 -18.88 -20.43
C VAL A 45 -8.46 -19.45 -21.25
N GLN A 46 -9.48 -18.66 -21.57
CA GLN A 46 -10.57 -19.09 -22.44
C GLN A 46 -10.12 -19.40 -23.88
N ASN A 47 -9.11 -18.68 -24.39
CA ASN A 47 -8.62 -18.86 -25.75
C ASN A 47 -7.58 -20.00 -25.91
N LEU A 48 -6.70 -20.20 -24.91
CA LEU A 48 -5.56 -21.14 -24.99
C LEU A 48 -5.63 -22.31 -24.00
N GLY A 49 -6.52 -22.26 -23.01
CA GLY A 49 -6.52 -23.16 -21.85
C GLY A 49 -5.47 -22.77 -20.79
N SER A 50 -5.73 -23.10 -19.51
CA SER A 50 -4.94 -22.61 -18.37
C SER A 50 -3.45 -22.97 -18.43
N GLY A 51 -3.12 -24.19 -18.88
CA GLY A 51 -1.72 -24.66 -18.98
C GLY A 51 -0.87 -23.98 -20.04
N GLN A 52 -1.47 -23.41 -21.11
CA GLN A 52 -0.72 -22.85 -22.25
C GLN A 52 -0.48 -21.34 -22.14
N VAL A 53 -1.11 -20.64 -21.19
CA VAL A 53 -1.05 -19.18 -21.04
C VAL A 53 0.31 -18.67 -20.52
N ILE A 54 1.14 -19.56 -19.96
CA ILE A 54 2.51 -19.22 -19.50
C ILE A 54 3.38 -18.74 -20.66
N GLY A 55 3.33 -19.43 -21.81
CA GLY A 55 4.12 -19.10 -23.00
C GLY A 55 3.91 -17.65 -23.46
N PRO A 56 2.65 -17.19 -23.63
CA PRO A 56 2.35 -15.80 -23.95
C PRO A 56 2.95 -14.74 -23.01
N TYR A 57 2.92 -14.95 -21.69
CA TYR A 57 3.53 -14.03 -20.72
C TYR A 57 5.05 -13.99 -20.83
N VAL A 58 5.69 -15.14 -20.99
CA VAL A 58 7.15 -15.23 -21.17
C VAL A 58 7.56 -14.53 -22.46
N LEU A 59 6.85 -14.78 -23.57
CA LEU A 59 7.12 -14.13 -24.85
C LEU A 59 6.88 -12.62 -24.77
N LEU A 60 5.86 -12.14 -24.04
CA LEU A 60 5.65 -10.72 -23.79
C LEU A 60 6.85 -10.10 -23.07
N GLY A 61 7.39 -10.77 -22.05
CA GLY A 61 8.60 -10.33 -21.35
C GLY A 61 9.80 -10.18 -22.29
N VAL A 62 10.01 -11.14 -23.19
CA VAL A 62 11.09 -11.10 -24.19
C VAL A 62 10.89 -9.94 -25.17
N VAL A 63 9.68 -9.75 -25.70
CA VAL A 63 9.35 -8.67 -26.64
C VAL A 63 9.46 -7.29 -26.00
N ALA A 64 9.20 -7.19 -24.70
CA ALA A 64 9.26 -5.93 -23.96
C ALA A 64 10.69 -5.45 -23.67
N ILE A 65 11.70 -6.33 -23.65
CA ILE A 65 13.11 -5.95 -23.42
C ILE A 65 13.59 -4.86 -24.39
N PRO A 66 13.54 -5.04 -25.73
CA PRO A 66 13.97 -4.00 -26.67
C PRO A 66 13.13 -2.72 -26.52
N ILE A 67 11.82 -2.85 -26.27
CA ILE A 67 10.90 -1.71 -26.06
C ILE A 67 11.35 -0.88 -24.85
N VAL A 68 11.55 -1.51 -23.68
CA VAL A 68 11.96 -0.83 -22.43
C VAL A 68 13.30 -0.12 -22.60
N LEU A 69 14.29 -0.81 -23.18
CA LEU A 69 15.63 -0.24 -23.36
C LEU A 69 15.58 1.02 -24.23
N THR A 70 14.91 0.92 -25.37
CA THR A 70 14.84 2.01 -26.37
C THR A 70 13.98 3.19 -25.90
N LEU A 71 12.90 2.93 -25.14
CA LEU A 71 12.12 3.97 -24.49
C LEU A 71 12.92 4.67 -23.38
N ALA A 72 13.66 3.92 -22.57
CA ALA A 72 14.50 4.49 -21.50
C ALA A 72 15.61 5.37 -22.06
N GLU A 73 16.27 4.95 -23.15
CA GLU A 73 17.28 5.75 -23.86
C GLU A 73 16.70 7.09 -24.33
N ARG A 74 15.56 7.07 -25.02
CA ARG A 74 14.90 8.31 -25.49
C ARG A 74 14.40 9.18 -24.34
N ALA A 75 13.87 8.55 -23.31
CA ALA A 75 13.43 9.21 -22.08
C ALA A 75 14.60 9.67 -21.20
N ALA A 76 15.86 9.40 -21.54
CA ALA A 76 16.98 10.06 -20.87
C ALA A 76 17.21 11.47 -21.44
N VAL A 77 17.01 11.65 -22.75
CA VAL A 77 17.43 12.86 -23.48
C VAL A 77 16.31 13.89 -23.62
N VAL A 78 15.06 13.48 -23.83
CA VAL A 78 13.95 14.39 -24.18
C VAL A 78 13.43 15.16 -22.96
N PRO A 79 13.62 16.47 -22.73
CA PRO A 79 13.09 17.12 -21.52
C PRO A 79 11.53 17.10 -21.45
N GLY A 80 10.96 17.00 -20.24
CA GLY A 80 9.51 17.15 -19.98
C GLY A 80 8.69 15.86 -19.80
N SER A 81 7.52 16.00 -19.16
CA SER A 81 6.53 14.96 -18.79
C SER A 81 5.37 14.83 -19.78
N GLY A 82 5.28 13.77 -20.57
CA GLY A 82 4.14 13.64 -21.50
C GLY A 82 4.09 12.35 -22.28
N GLY A 83 4.54 11.27 -21.63
CA GLY A 83 4.43 9.93 -22.16
C GLY A 83 5.12 9.75 -23.51
N LEU A 84 4.60 8.81 -24.28
CA LEU A 84 5.04 8.51 -25.64
C LEU A 84 4.85 9.68 -26.60
N TYR A 85 3.83 10.53 -26.40
CA TYR A 85 3.60 11.70 -27.26
C TYR A 85 4.77 12.68 -27.25
N ARG A 86 5.34 13.01 -26.08
CA ARG A 86 6.52 13.90 -26.04
C ARG A 86 7.73 13.27 -26.70
N LEU A 87 7.94 11.97 -26.51
CA LEU A 87 9.04 11.26 -27.18
C LEU A 87 8.88 11.27 -28.71
N ALA A 88 7.65 11.12 -29.22
CA ALA A 88 7.34 11.24 -30.63
C ALA A 88 7.53 12.67 -31.15
N ARG A 89 7.02 13.67 -30.43
CA ARG A 89 7.10 15.09 -30.81
C ARG A 89 8.53 15.62 -30.91
N ASN A 90 9.42 15.12 -30.05
CA ASN A 90 10.83 15.54 -30.00
C ASN A 90 11.74 14.76 -30.96
N SER A 91 11.19 13.84 -31.76
CA SER A 91 11.93 13.15 -32.84
C SER A 91 12.27 14.06 -34.05
N GLY A 92 11.85 15.33 -34.04
CA GLY A 92 12.21 16.35 -35.03
C GLY A 92 11.26 16.50 -36.23
N THR A 93 10.29 15.59 -36.41
CA THR A 93 9.29 15.67 -37.49
C THR A 93 7.87 15.89 -36.94
N LEU A 94 7.14 16.81 -37.57
CA LEU A 94 5.83 17.27 -37.11
C LEU A 94 4.78 16.14 -37.16
N TRP A 95 4.85 15.31 -38.21
CA TRP A 95 3.89 14.23 -38.43
C TRP A 95 4.08 13.08 -37.44
N VAL A 96 5.32 12.78 -37.00
CA VAL A 96 5.58 11.74 -35.97
C VAL A 96 4.92 12.14 -34.65
N GLY A 97 5.06 13.41 -34.24
CA GLY A 97 4.36 13.93 -33.07
C GLY A 97 2.83 13.84 -33.20
N TYR A 98 2.29 14.24 -34.36
CA TYR A 98 0.85 14.17 -34.61
C TYR A 98 0.29 12.74 -34.55
N PHE A 99 0.84 11.81 -35.33
CA PHE A 99 0.31 10.45 -35.41
C PHE A 99 0.58 9.67 -34.12
N GLY A 100 1.70 9.92 -33.44
CA GLY A 100 1.95 9.40 -32.09
C GLY A 100 0.87 9.86 -31.10
N GLY A 101 0.49 11.14 -31.13
CA GLY A 101 -0.61 11.66 -30.31
C GLY A 101 -1.97 11.11 -30.72
N TRP A 102 -2.24 10.97 -32.02
CA TRP A 102 -3.50 10.45 -32.53
C TRP A 102 -3.75 8.98 -32.14
N LEU A 103 -2.71 8.14 -32.23
CA LEU A 103 -2.77 6.74 -31.78
C LEU A 103 -3.00 6.66 -30.27
N MET A 104 -2.27 7.46 -29.48
CA MET A 104 -2.44 7.51 -28.02
C MET A 104 -3.83 8.01 -27.62
N LEU A 105 -4.41 8.96 -28.35
CA LEU A 105 -5.74 9.50 -28.07
C LEU A 105 -6.83 8.43 -28.21
N GLY A 106 -6.85 7.70 -29.33
CA GLY A 106 -7.76 6.57 -29.52
C GLY A 106 -7.45 5.44 -28.53
N GLY A 107 -6.17 5.19 -28.28
CA GLY A 107 -5.70 4.19 -27.34
C GLY A 107 -6.17 4.40 -25.90
N TYR A 108 -6.16 5.63 -25.38
CA TYR A 108 -6.69 5.89 -24.03
C TYR A 108 -8.20 5.68 -23.93
N ALA A 109 -8.96 5.97 -24.99
CA ALA A 109 -10.41 5.72 -25.01
C ALA A 109 -10.71 4.22 -24.96
N VAL A 110 -9.96 3.42 -25.73
CA VAL A 110 -10.05 1.95 -25.72
C VAL A 110 -9.55 1.38 -24.38
N LEU A 111 -8.45 1.89 -23.84
CA LEU A 111 -7.91 1.47 -22.55
C LEU A 111 -8.90 1.76 -21.41
N ALA A 112 -9.55 2.92 -21.41
CA ALA A 112 -10.56 3.26 -20.42
C ALA A 112 -11.79 2.33 -20.51
N ALA A 113 -12.25 2.01 -21.72
CA ALA A 113 -13.30 1.01 -21.94
C ALA A 113 -12.91 -0.36 -21.36
N LEU A 114 -11.71 -0.83 -21.68
CA LEU A 114 -11.20 -2.13 -21.24
C LEU A 114 -11.00 -2.22 -19.72
N LEU A 115 -10.44 -1.17 -19.10
CA LEU A 115 -10.29 -1.10 -17.65
C LEU A 115 -11.64 -1.02 -16.92
N SER A 116 -12.63 -0.33 -17.51
CA SER A 116 -13.99 -0.29 -16.95
C SER A 116 -14.70 -1.64 -17.04
N TRP A 117 -14.45 -2.41 -18.10
CA TRP A 117 -14.95 -3.77 -18.24
C TRP A 117 -14.30 -4.72 -17.22
N GLY A 118 -12.98 -4.65 -17.03
CA GLY A 118 -12.29 -5.43 -15.98
C GLY A 118 -12.78 -5.08 -14.56
N MET A 119 -13.07 -3.79 -14.30
CA MET A 119 -13.67 -3.37 -13.03
C MET A 119 -15.11 -3.90 -12.88
N ALA A 120 -15.87 -3.93 -13.96
CA ALA A 120 -17.25 -4.42 -13.97
C ALA A 120 -17.35 -5.89 -13.59
N LEU A 121 -16.41 -6.74 -14.04
CA LEU A 121 -16.34 -8.14 -13.58
C LEU A 121 -16.21 -8.23 -12.06
N GLY A 122 -15.34 -7.41 -11.46
CA GLY A 122 -15.18 -7.37 -10.00
C GLY A 122 -16.43 -6.91 -9.25
N VAL A 123 -17.20 -5.98 -9.82
CA VAL A 123 -18.47 -5.51 -9.22
C VAL A 123 -19.56 -6.55 -9.37
N ASP A 124 -19.69 -7.16 -10.54
CA ASP A 124 -20.64 -8.23 -10.84
C ASP A 124 -20.53 -9.38 -9.83
N LEU A 125 -19.29 -9.80 -9.54
CA LEU A 125 -19.01 -10.80 -8.51
C LEU A 125 -19.51 -10.44 -7.11
N LEU A 126 -19.41 -9.18 -6.72
CA LEU A 126 -19.92 -8.72 -5.42
C LEU A 126 -21.45 -8.65 -5.42
N LEU A 127 -22.05 -8.27 -6.55
CA LEU A 127 -23.51 -8.24 -6.70
C LEU A 127 -24.11 -9.64 -6.59
N ILE A 128 -23.52 -10.61 -7.27
CA ILE A 128 -23.94 -12.02 -7.19
C ILE A 128 -23.70 -12.55 -5.77
N ALA A 129 -22.50 -12.36 -5.21
CA ALA A 129 -22.13 -12.96 -3.93
C ALA A 129 -22.93 -12.45 -2.72
N TYR A 130 -23.40 -11.21 -2.75
CA TYR A 130 -24.06 -10.57 -1.60
C TYR A 130 -25.53 -10.21 -1.81
N PHE A 131 -25.96 -10.04 -3.06
CA PHE A 131 -27.29 -9.58 -3.39
C PHE A 131 -28.03 -10.51 -4.35
N ASP A 132 -27.39 -11.57 -4.85
CA ASP A 132 -27.94 -12.50 -5.85
C ASP A 132 -28.49 -11.76 -7.09
N LEU A 133 -27.80 -10.68 -7.48
CA LEU A 133 -28.17 -9.82 -8.59
C LEU A 133 -27.27 -10.11 -9.80
N ASP A 134 -27.84 -10.75 -10.82
CA ASP A 134 -27.21 -10.92 -12.13
C ASP A 134 -27.46 -9.68 -13.00
N VAL A 135 -26.45 -8.81 -13.14
CA VAL A 135 -26.52 -7.58 -13.92
C VAL A 135 -25.51 -7.65 -15.05
N ASN A 136 -25.96 -7.43 -16.29
CA ASN A 136 -25.07 -7.47 -17.44
C ASN A 136 -23.86 -6.53 -17.27
N VAL A 137 -22.66 -7.11 -17.36
CA VAL A 137 -21.34 -6.48 -17.19
C VAL A 137 -21.18 -5.20 -18.03
N LEU A 138 -21.82 -5.11 -19.20
CA LEU A 138 -21.79 -3.92 -20.07
C LEU A 138 -22.45 -2.70 -19.43
N TRP A 139 -23.56 -2.89 -18.71
CA TRP A 139 -24.24 -1.81 -17.99
C TRP A 139 -23.43 -1.34 -16.79
N ILE A 140 -22.84 -2.29 -16.06
CA ILE A 140 -21.95 -1.99 -14.93
C ILE A 140 -20.74 -1.18 -15.42
N ALA A 141 -20.06 -1.62 -16.48
CA ALA A 141 -18.91 -0.91 -17.05
C ALA A 141 -19.27 0.51 -17.52
N SER A 142 -20.42 0.66 -18.16
CA SER A 142 -20.93 1.98 -18.59
C SER A 142 -21.24 2.90 -17.40
N ALA A 143 -21.84 2.36 -16.34
CA ALA A 143 -22.13 3.09 -15.10
C ALA A 143 -20.84 3.53 -14.39
N ILE A 144 -19.83 2.67 -14.34
CA ILE A 144 -18.50 2.98 -13.79
C ILE A 144 -17.87 4.15 -14.54
N LEU A 145 -17.88 4.14 -15.88
CA LEU A 145 -17.35 5.25 -16.67
C LEU A 145 -18.09 6.57 -16.40
N GLY A 146 -19.41 6.52 -16.28
CA GLY A 146 -20.23 7.66 -15.90
C GLY A 146 -19.87 8.20 -14.52
N LEU A 147 -19.75 7.32 -13.52
CA LEU A 147 -19.38 7.68 -12.16
C LEU A 147 -17.98 8.29 -12.09
N VAL A 148 -16.98 7.68 -12.74
CA VAL A 148 -15.61 8.19 -12.78
C VAL A 148 -15.54 9.54 -13.49
N ALA A 149 -16.33 9.75 -14.55
CA ALA A 149 -16.44 11.05 -15.20
C ALA A 149 -16.97 12.13 -14.24
N ILE A 150 -18.04 11.82 -13.49
CA ILE A 150 -18.64 12.73 -12.50
C ILE A 150 -17.65 13.05 -11.37
N VAL A 151 -17.02 12.03 -10.80
CA VAL A 151 -16.02 12.20 -9.74
C VAL A 151 -14.80 13.00 -10.24
N GLY A 152 -14.42 12.81 -11.51
CA GLY A 152 -13.38 13.58 -12.18
C GLY A 152 -13.68 15.09 -12.29
N LEU A 153 -14.96 15.49 -12.27
CA LEU A 153 -15.37 16.90 -12.24
C LEU A 153 -15.16 17.53 -10.85
N GLN A 154 -15.31 16.76 -9.77
CA GLN A 154 -15.21 17.26 -8.39
C GLN A 154 -13.77 17.31 -7.85
N GLY A 155 -12.85 16.59 -8.47
CA GLY A 155 -11.44 16.59 -8.13
C GLY A 155 -11.10 15.84 -6.84
N MET A 156 -10.67 14.59 -6.97
CA MET A 156 -10.20 13.74 -5.85
C MET A 156 -8.81 14.12 -5.28
N ARG A 157 -8.77 14.77 -4.11
CA ARG A 157 -7.51 14.95 -3.35
C ARG A 157 -7.11 13.63 -2.68
N SER A 158 -6.21 12.88 -3.30
CA SER A 158 -5.66 11.64 -2.72
C SER A 158 -4.15 11.60 -2.94
N ALA A 159 -3.40 11.39 -1.85
CA ALA A 159 -1.95 11.29 -1.85
C ALA A 159 -1.49 10.03 -2.60
N TRP A 160 -0.46 10.15 -3.46
CA TRP A 160 0.11 9.04 -4.24
C TRP A 160 0.56 7.84 -3.36
N ARG A 161 0.86 8.08 -2.08
CA ARG A 161 1.17 7.04 -1.08
C ARG A 161 0.02 6.06 -0.87
N THR A 162 -1.22 6.56 -0.73
CA THR A 162 -2.42 5.73 -0.52
C THR A 162 -2.66 4.81 -1.70
N ARG A 163 -2.56 5.33 -2.93
CA ARG A 163 -2.76 4.54 -4.16
C ARG A 163 -1.72 3.43 -4.32
N ALA A 164 -0.46 3.74 -4.06
CA ALA A 164 0.60 2.75 -4.14
C ALA A 164 0.49 1.69 -3.04
N ALA A 165 0.01 2.02 -1.84
CA ALA A 165 -0.29 1.04 -0.81
C ALA A 165 -1.34 0.01 -1.28
N PHE A 166 -2.41 0.45 -1.95
CA PHE A 166 -3.40 -0.46 -2.56
C PHE A 166 -2.79 -1.35 -3.64
N VAL A 167 -1.92 -0.82 -4.50
CA VAL A 167 -1.25 -1.64 -5.52
C VAL A 167 -0.37 -2.70 -4.87
N TYR A 168 0.45 -2.34 -3.88
CA TYR A 168 1.29 -3.31 -3.19
C TYR A 168 0.51 -4.33 -2.37
N ALA A 169 -0.62 -3.93 -1.76
CA ALA A 169 -1.53 -4.85 -1.09
C ALA A 169 -2.13 -5.86 -2.08
N SER A 170 -2.56 -5.41 -3.27
CA SER A 170 -3.03 -6.29 -4.35
C SER A 170 -1.93 -7.24 -4.84
N LEU A 171 -0.69 -6.77 -5.00
CA LEU A 171 0.44 -7.63 -5.35
C LEU A 171 0.75 -8.65 -4.25
N ALA A 172 0.71 -8.25 -2.97
CA ALA A 172 0.92 -9.16 -1.86
C ALA A 172 -0.18 -10.23 -1.79
N PHE A 173 -1.43 -9.83 -2.03
CA PHE A 173 -2.56 -10.76 -2.15
C PHE A 173 -2.34 -11.77 -3.28
N LEU A 174 -2.02 -11.33 -4.50
CA LEU A 174 -1.73 -12.23 -5.61
C LEU A 174 -0.54 -13.17 -5.33
N ALA A 175 0.50 -12.67 -4.67
CA ALA A 175 1.67 -13.47 -4.31
C ALA A 175 1.32 -14.56 -3.31
N MET A 176 0.53 -14.23 -2.28
CA MET A 176 0.06 -15.17 -1.26
C MET A 176 -0.68 -16.37 -1.89
N PHE A 177 -1.60 -16.11 -2.83
CA PHE A 177 -2.33 -17.17 -3.53
C PHE A 177 -1.47 -17.95 -4.52
N SER A 178 -0.58 -17.27 -5.24
CA SER A 178 0.26 -17.93 -6.25
C SER A 178 1.29 -18.87 -5.62
N VAL A 179 1.90 -18.49 -4.48
CA VAL A 179 2.96 -19.28 -3.83
C VAL A 179 2.44 -20.61 -3.26
N ARG A 180 1.28 -20.64 -2.61
CA ARG A 180 0.73 -21.89 -2.05
C ARG A 180 0.38 -22.89 -3.14
N ASN A 181 -0.26 -22.44 -4.21
CA ASN A 181 -0.64 -23.33 -5.32
C ASN A 181 0.58 -23.83 -6.11
N LEU A 182 1.70 -23.09 -6.11
CA LEU A 182 2.97 -23.54 -6.70
C LEU A 182 3.57 -24.75 -5.97
N VAL A 183 3.26 -24.95 -4.69
CA VAL A 183 3.71 -26.13 -3.92
C VAL A 183 2.91 -27.38 -4.29
N ALA A 184 1.68 -27.21 -4.79
CA ALA A 184 0.80 -28.32 -5.19
C ALA A 184 1.05 -28.80 -6.63
N VAL A 185 1.64 -27.97 -7.51
CA VAL A 185 1.86 -28.29 -8.93
C VAL A 185 3.31 -28.72 -9.17
N SER A 186 3.52 -29.88 -9.80
CA SER A 186 4.87 -30.32 -10.18
C SER A 186 5.44 -29.43 -11.30
N LEU A 187 6.61 -28.83 -11.08
CA LEU A 187 7.26 -27.91 -12.02
C LEU A 187 7.55 -28.59 -13.39
N SER A 188 7.75 -29.91 -13.38
CA SER A 188 8.00 -30.70 -14.59
C SER A 188 6.77 -30.81 -15.51
N GLN A 189 5.57 -31.00 -14.96
CA GLN A 189 4.32 -31.06 -15.74
C GLN A 189 3.96 -29.70 -16.34
N ALA A 190 4.09 -28.62 -15.55
CA ALA A 190 3.81 -27.26 -16.01
C ALA A 190 4.69 -26.84 -17.20
N ILE A 191 5.95 -27.30 -17.26
CA ILE A 191 6.88 -26.99 -18.36
C ILE A 191 6.56 -27.81 -19.62
N THR A 192 6.06 -29.04 -19.49
CA THR A 192 5.80 -29.92 -20.64
C THR A 192 4.54 -29.52 -21.42
N GLU A 193 3.55 -28.94 -20.74
CA GLU A 193 2.29 -28.47 -21.34
C GLU A 193 2.33 -27.01 -21.82
N ALA A 194 3.36 -26.26 -21.43
CA ALA A 194 3.55 -24.85 -21.80
C ALA A 194 4.00 -24.63 -23.27
N VAL A 195 3.85 -25.61 -24.17
CA VAL A 195 4.20 -25.50 -25.60
C VAL A 195 2.91 -25.32 -26.44
N PRO A 196 2.41 -24.07 -26.60
CA PRO A 196 1.24 -23.79 -27.42
C PRO A 196 1.46 -24.03 -28.91
N ARG A 197 0.36 -24.14 -29.67
CA ARG A 197 0.39 -24.08 -31.14
C ARG A 197 0.99 -22.74 -31.58
N THR A 198 1.88 -22.78 -32.57
CA THR A 198 2.81 -21.66 -32.86
C THR A 198 2.11 -20.33 -33.18
N PHE A 199 0.92 -20.34 -33.81
CA PHE A 199 0.19 -19.13 -34.18
C PHE A 199 -0.67 -18.53 -33.06
N GLU A 200 -1.30 -19.37 -32.23
CA GLU A 200 -2.14 -18.93 -31.09
C GLU A 200 -1.28 -18.26 -30.01
N LEU A 201 -0.04 -18.73 -29.82
CA LEU A 201 0.97 -18.08 -28.98
C LEU A 201 1.12 -16.59 -29.32
N PHE A 202 1.38 -16.27 -30.59
CA PHE A 202 1.59 -14.88 -31.02
C PHE A 202 0.33 -14.03 -30.87
N THR A 203 -0.85 -14.61 -31.13
CA THR A 203 -2.14 -13.91 -31.01
C THR A 203 -2.40 -13.49 -29.56
N VAL A 204 -2.25 -14.42 -28.61
CA VAL A 204 -2.47 -14.12 -27.19
C VAL A 204 -1.35 -13.26 -26.61
N THR A 205 -0.10 -13.42 -27.04
CA THR A 205 0.96 -12.46 -26.67
C THR A 205 0.65 -11.07 -27.17
N ALA A 206 0.11 -10.92 -28.39
CA ALA A 206 -0.32 -9.64 -28.92
C ALA A 206 -1.47 -9.03 -28.10
N PHE A 207 -2.44 -9.83 -27.63
CA PHE A 207 -3.45 -9.37 -26.68
C PHE A 207 -2.85 -8.88 -25.37
N MET A 208 -1.95 -9.66 -24.77
CA MET A 208 -1.27 -9.30 -23.52
C MET A 208 -0.36 -8.08 -23.66
N ALA A 209 0.09 -7.74 -24.86
CA ALA A 209 0.86 -6.52 -25.11
C ALA A 209 0.08 -5.23 -24.76
N SER A 210 -1.26 -5.28 -24.65
CA SER A 210 -2.04 -4.18 -24.08
C SER A 210 -1.69 -3.88 -22.62
N ALA A 211 -1.15 -4.83 -21.85
CA ALA A 211 -0.63 -4.55 -20.51
C ALA A 211 0.54 -3.56 -20.52
N LEU A 212 1.27 -3.42 -21.63
CA LEU A 212 2.43 -2.52 -21.75
C LEU A 212 2.07 -1.03 -21.67
N TRP A 213 0.78 -0.66 -21.69
CA TRP A 213 0.32 0.71 -21.41
C TRP A 213 0.84 1.26 -20.07
N GLY A 214 1.16 0.40 -19.10
CA GLY A 214 1.81 0.82 -17.85
C GLY A 214 3.17 1.50 -18.05
N LEU A 215 3.86 1.27 -19.17
CA LEU A 215 5.12 1.97 -19.52
C LEU A 215 4.88 3.45 -19.81
N ASP A 216 3.82 3.78 -20.54
CA ASP A 216 3.47 5.17 -20.85
C ASP A 216 3.15 5.95 -19.57
N TYR A 217 2.56 5.28 -18.57
CA TYR A 217 2.28 5.91 -17.27
C TYR A 217 3.55 6.29 -16.53
N VAL A 218 4.56 5.43 -16.51
CA VAL A 218 5.87 5.75 -15.92
C VAL A 218 6.51 6.94 -16.66
N LEU A 219 6.38 6.99 -17.99
CA LEU A 219 6.88 8.09 -18.81
C LEU A 219 6.09 9.40 -18.62
N SER A 220 4.80 9.32 -18.29
CA SER A 220 3.91 10.47 -18.11
C SER A 220 4.29 11.34 -16.90
N VAL A 221 4.86 10.74 -15.85
CA VAL A 221 5.25 11.42 -14.60
C VAL A 221 6.75 11.72 -14.52
N ARG A 222 7.47 11.64 -15.63
CA ARG A 222 8.93 11.76 -15.68
C ARG A 222 9.50 13.01 -14.98
N ASP A 223 8.84 14.16 -15.11
CA ASP A 223 9.32 15.41 -14.50
C ASP A 223 9.34 15.36 -12.96
N GLN A 224 8.62 14.39 -12.38
CA GLN A 224 8.56 14.14 -10.94
C GLN A 224 9.54 13.04 -10.50
N VAL A 225 10.34 12.47 -11.40
CA VAL A 225 11.23 11.33 -11.11
C VAL A 225 12.58 11.79 -10.54
N ARG A 226 12.97 11.24 -9.38
CA ARG A 226 14.30 11.43 -8.80
C ARG A 226 15.36 10.88 -9.74
N ARG A 227 16.28 11.72 -10.21
CA ARG A 227 17.39 11.33 -11.11
C ARG A 227 16.89 10.51 -12.33
N PRO A 228 16.12 11.11 -13.25
CA PRO A 228 15.41 10.38 -14.30
C PRO A 228 16.32 9.49 -15.15
N THR A 229 17.54 9.95 -15.46
CA THR A 229 18.53 9.20 -16.24
C THR A 229 18.95 7.87 -15.61
N LYS A 230 18.97 7.76 -14.27
CA LYS A 230 19.34 6.52 -13.56
C LYS A 230 18.13 5.68 -13.11
N THR A 231 16.96 6.32 -13.00
CA THR A 231 15.78 5.71 -12.38
C THR A 231 14.75 5.21 -13.39
N LEU A 232 14.69 5.78 -14.59
CA LEU A 232 13.68 5.40 -15.59
C LEU A 232 13.88 3.97 -16.13
N LEU A 233 15.11 3.59 -16.49
CA LEU A 233 15.39 2.24 -17.00
C LEU A 233 14.97 1.13 -16.00
N PRO A 234 15.43 1.14 -14.73
CA PRO A 234 15.00 0.13 -13.78
C PRO A 234 13.49 0.21 -13.49
N ALA A 235 12.88 1.40 -13.46
CA ALA A 235 11.45 1.53 -13.23
C ALA A 235 10.59 0.92 -14.36
N LEU A 236 10.92 1.21 -15.62
CA LEU A 236 10.24 0.64 -16.79
C LEU A 236 10.44 -0.88 -16.86
N GLY A 237 11.66 -1.35 -16.63
CA GLY A 237 11.98 -2.79 -16.61
C GLY A 237 11.26 -3.53 -15.49
N LEU A 238 11.30 -3.02 -14.26
CA LEU A 238 10.61 -3.62 -13.11
C LEU A 238 9.09 -3.62 -13.30
N THR A 239 8.52 -2.59 -13.94
CA THR A 239 7.07 -2.53 -14.22
C THR A 239 6.61 -3.70 -15.10
N VAL A 240 7.38 -4.00 -16.16
CA VAL A 240 7.09 -5.16 -17.03
C VAL A 240 7.38 -6.45 -16.30
N LEU A 241 8.52 -6.55 -15.60
CA LEU A 241 8.91 -7.75 -14.88
C LEU A 241 7.86 -8.14 -13.83
N VAL A 242 7.34 -7.18 -13.06
CA VAL A 242 6.25 -7.41 -12.11
C VAL A 242 5.01 -7.93 -12.85
N GLY A 243 4.58 -7.27 -13.93
CA GLY A 243 3.43 -7.73 -14.72
C GLY A 243 3.57 -9.17 -15.23
N VAL A 244 4.72 -9.48 -15.84
CA VAL A 244 5.02 -10.82 -16.37
C VAL A 244 5.16 -11.84 -15.24
N ALA A 245 5.88 -11.54 -14.17
CA ALA A 245 6.10 -12.47 -13.06
C ALA A 245 4.79 -12.83 -12.36
N PHE A 246 3.93 -11.85 -12.07
CA PHE A 246 2.62 -12.10 -11.48
C PHE A 246 1.66 -12.78 -12.45
N GLY A 247 1.72 -12.47 -13.75
CA GLY A 247 0.96 -13.17 -14.78
C GLY A 247 1.35 -14.65 -14.92
N VAL A 248 2.66 -14.94 -14.94
CA VAL A 248 3.18 -16.32 -14.96
C VAL A 248 2.83 -17.05 -13.66
N ALA A 249 3.01 -16.40 -12.51
CA ALA A 249 2.68 -17.00 -11.21
C ALA A 249 1.18 -17.32 -11.10
N ALA A 250 0.31 -16.41 -11.56
CA ALA A 250 -1.12 -16.65 -11.66
C ALA A 250 -1.45 -17.80 -12.60
N ALA A 251 -0.86 -17.83 -13.81
CA ALA A 251 -1.08 -18.91 -14.78
C ALA A 251 -0.59 -20.27 -14.27
N LEU A 252 0.56 -20.33 -13.59
CA LEU A 252 1.08 -21.54 -12.95
C LEU A 252 0.18 -22.03 -11.83
N ALA A 253 -0.35 -21.08 -11.02
CA ALA A 253 -1.22 -21.40 -9.91
C ALA A 253 -2.56 -22.00 -10.37
N LEU A 254 -3.04 -21.65 -11.56
CA LEU A 254 -4.25 -22.26 -12.15
C LEU A 254 -4.06 -23.74 -12.53
N GLY A 255 -2.83 -24.16 -12.82
CA GLY A 255 -2.50 -25.54 -13.19
C GLY A 255 -3.20 -26.07 -14.46
N PRO A 256 -2.96 -27.34 -14.81
CA PRO A 256 -3.59 -28.00 -15.97
C PRO A 256 -5.06 -28.38 -15.78
N SER A 257 -5.53 -28.44 -14.53
CA SER A 257 -6.70 -29.23 -14.12
C SER A 257 -8.03 -28.49 -14.11
N LEU A 258 -8.09 -27.23 -14.55
CA LEU A 258 -9.37 -26.54 -14.72
C LEU A 258 -10.10 -27.11 -15.95
N ALA A 259 -10.92 -28.13 -15.69
CA ALA A 259 -11.73 -28.81 -16.71
C ALA A 259 -12.85 -27.93 -17.29
N THR A 260 -13.19 -26.81 -16.63
CA THR A 260 -14.22 -25.86 -17.07
C THR A 260 -13.62 -24.46 -17.29
N PRO A 261 -13.84 -23.84 -18.47
CA PRO A 261 -13.47 -22.45 -18.69
C PRO A 261 -14.38 -21.55 -17.84
N SER A 262 -13.87 -21.03 -16.72
CA SER A 262 -14.57 -20.04 -15.92
C SER A 262 -14.22 -18.61 -16.35
N LEU A 263 -15.15 -17.68 -16.13
CA LEU A 263 -14.93 -16.24 -16.33
C LEU A 263 -14.02 -15.63 -15.25
N THR A 264 -13.77 -16.37 -14.17
CA THR A 264 -13.04 -15.90 -12.99
C THR A 264 -12.06 -16.95 -12.46
N PRO A 265 -11.10 -17.41 -13.28
CA PRO A 265 -10.26 -18.56 -12.97
C PRO A 265 -9.42 -18.36 -11.69
N LEU A 266 -8.99 -17.13 -11.42
CA LEU A 266 -8.26 -16.80 -10.19
C LEU A 266 -9.11 -16.84 -8.92
N ILE A 267 -10.43 -16.67 -9.05
CA ILE A 267 -11.35 -16.66 -7.92
C ILE A 267 -11.70 -18.07 -7.52
N ASP A 268 -11.98 -18.93 -8.51
CA ASP A 268 -12.25 -20.35 -8.27
C ASP A 268 -11.03 -21.00 -7.62
N LEU A 269 -9.83 -20.67 -8.12
CA LEU A 269 -8.58 -21.08 -7.48
C LEU A 269 -8.45 -20.55 -6.03
N ALA A 270 -8.86 -19.31 -5.78
CA ALA A 270 -8.79 -18.72 -4.44
C ALA A 270 -9.77 -19.42 -3.48
N ALA A 271 -10.96 -19.77 -3.94
CA ALA A 271 -11.96 -20.55 -3.21
C ALA A 271 -11.45 -21.97 -2.89
N ASP A 272 -10.87 -22.65 -3.88
CA ASP A 272 -10.38 -24.03 -3.74
C ASP A 272 -9.13 -24.15 -2.86
N SER A 273 -8.35 -23.07 -2.73
CA SER A 273 -7.07 -23.08 -2.02
C SER A 273 -7.17 -23.36 -0.51
N ARG A 274 -8.36 -23.33 0.11
CA ARG A 274 -8.60 -23.44 1.56
C ARG A 274 -7.72 -22.51 2.43
N LEU A 275 -7.17 -21.43 1.87
CA LEU A 275 -6.37 -20.42 2.59
C LEU A 275 -7.23 -19.51 3.43
N LEU A 276 -8.35 -19.11 2.83
CA LEU A 276 -9.35 -18.24 3.41
C LEU A 276 -10.71 -18.88 3.14
N PRO A 277 -11.72 -18.60 3.99
CA PRO A 277 -13.09 -18.90 3.65
C PRO A 277 -13.42 -18.32 2.26
N GLU A 278 -14.10 -19.11 1.43
CA GLU A 278 -14.41 -18.77 0.04
C GLU A 278 -15.01 -17.37 -0.10
N ALA A 279 -15.97 -17.02 0.75
CA ALA A 279 -16.59 -15.70 0.77
C ALA A 279 -15.58 -14.56 0.97
N ILE A 280 -14.58 -14.75 1.84
CA ILE A 280 -13.52 -13.76 2.10
C ILE A 280 -12.57 -13.67 0.89
N ALA A 281 -12.20 -14.80 0.31
CA ALA A 281 -11.34 -14.85 -0.87
C ALA A 281 -11.96 -14.13 -2.08
N ARG A 282 -13.23 -14.43 -2.39
CA ARG A 282 -14.03 -13.79 -3.45
C ARG A 282 -14.12 -12.27 -3.25
N THR A 283 -14.37 -11.85 -2.01
CA THR A 283 -14.52 -10.43 -1.67
C THR A 283 -13.21 -9.66 -1.80
N LEU A 284 -12.12 -10.19 -1.24
CA LEU A 284 -10.81 -9.55 -1.32
C LEU A 284 -10.33 -9.45 -2.77
N TYR A 285 -10.51 -10.50 -3.57
CA TYR A 285 -10.18 -10.48 -4.99
C TYR A 285 -10.92 -9.33 -5.69
N SER A 286 -12.24 -9.25 -5.49
CA SER A 286 -13.10 -8.24 -6.10
C SER A 286 -12.70 -6.82 -5.68
N VAL A 287 -12.42 -6.59 -4.39
CA VAL A 287 -11.97 -5.31 -3.86
C VAL A 287 -10.63 -4.89 -4.48
N PHE A 288 -9.66 -5.81 -4.59
CA PHE A 288 -8.36 -5.49 -5.18
C PHE A 288 -8.46 -5.28 -6.70
N ALA A 289 -9.23 -6.11 -7.41
CA ALA A 289 -9.49 -5.98 -8.84
C ALA A 289 -10.14 -4.62 -9.15
N ILE A 290 -11.17 -4.22 -8.40
CA ILE A 290 -11.84 -2.93 -8.54
C ILE A 290 -10.88 -1.78 -8.22
N SER A 291 -10.13 -1.87 -7.12
CA SER A 291 -9.25 -0.79 -6.67
C SER A 291 -8.12 -0.52 -7.66
N ILE A 292 -7.45 -1.57 -8.15
CA ILE A 292 -6.30 -1.44 -9.05
C ILE A 292 -6.74 -0.93 -10.44
N THR A 293 -7.86 -1.42 -10.96
CA THR A 293 -8.43 -0.99 -12.25
C THR A 293 -8.99 0.43 -12.16
N LEU A 294 -9.59 0.85 -11.04
CA LEU A 294 -10.02 2.22 -10.82
C LEU A 294 -8.83 3.20 -10.79
N ILE A 295 -7.73 2.84 -10.11
CA ILE A 295 -6.50 3.65 -10.10
C ILE A 295 -5.96 3.81 -11.53
N ALA A 296 -5.92 2.71 -12.29
CA ALA A 296 -5.49 2.71 -13.69
C ALA A 296 -6.42 3.54 -14.59
N LEU A 297 -7.73 3.38 -14.45
CA LEU A 297 -8.77 4.05 -15.26
C LEU A 297 -8.75 5.57 -15.05
N ASN A 298 -8.74 6.02 -13.80
CA ASN A 298 -8.67 7.44 -13.47
C ASN A 298 -7.42 8.09 -14.10
N ARG A 299 -6.27 7.40 -14.04
CA ARG A 299 -5.04 7.86 -14.68
C ARG A 299 -5.12 7.88 -16.20
N ALA A 300 -5.82 6.93 -16.83
CA ALA A 300 -5.98 6.87 -18.29
C ALA A 300 -6.69 8.12 -18.78
N LEU A 301 -7.79 8.47 -18.10
CA LEU A 301 -8.59 9.65 -18.41
C LEU A 301 -7.81 10.95 -18.17
N LEU A 302 -7.04 11.04 -17.08
CA LEU A 302 -6.15 12.18 -16.82
C LEU A 302 -5.07 12.34 -17.90
N ASN A 303 -4.46 11.23 -18.34
CA ASN A 303 -3.43 11.26 -19.38
C ASN A 303 -4.02 11.59 -20.76
N ALA A 304 -5.21 11.08 -21.09
CA ALA A 304 -5.94 11.45 -22.31
C ALA A 304 -6.22 12.95 -22.38
N ARG A 305 -6.67 13.54 -21.26
CA ARG A 305 -6.88 14.98 -21.11
C ARG A 305 -5.58 15.76 -21.31
N ASN A 306 -4.50 15.34 -20.65
CA ASN A 306 -3.20 15.99 -20.74
C ASN A 306 -2.63 15.92 -22.17
N LEU A 307 -2.84 14.79 -22.86
CA LEU A 307 -2.46 14.60 -24.25
C LEU A 307 -3.23 15.53 -25.18
N LEU A 308 -4.56 15.60 -25.04
CA LEU A 308 -5.40 16.47 -25.87
C LEU A 308 -4.98 17.93 -25.74
N TYR A 309 -4.68 18.36 -24.51
CA TYR A 309 -4.12 19.68 -24.27
C TYR A 309 -2.77 19.86 -24.99
N ALA A 310 -1.82 18.92 -24.82
CA ALA A 310 -0.51 19.00 -25.44
C ALA A 310 -0.59 19.07 -26.97
N MET A 311 -1.49 18.29 -27.58
CA MET A 311 -1.78 18.35 -29.01
C MET A 311 -2.41 19.67 -29.43
N SER A 312 -3.30 20.26 -28.62
CA SER A 312 -3.87 21.59 -28.89
C SER A 312 -2.83 22.70 -28.85
N ARG A 313 -1.92 22.64 -27.86
CA ARG A 313 -0.80 23.58 -27.71
C ARG A 313 0.13 23.52 -28.91
N ASP A 314 0.39 22.32 -29.43
CA ASP A 314 1.28 22.10 -30.57
C ASP A 314 0.58 22.36 -31.93
N GLY A 315 -0.68 22.82 -31.92
CA GLY A 315 -1.46 23.19 -33.10
C GLY A 315 -2.11 22.02 -33.84
N PHE A 316 -2.12 20.83 -33.25
CA PHE A 316 -2.74 19.63 -33.83
C PHE A 316 -4.23 19.49 -33.54
N MET A 317 -4.75 20.20 -32.53
CA MET A 317 -6.17 20.20 -32.16
C MET A 317 -6.74 21.63 -32.14
N PRO A 318 -8.07 21.81 -32.18
CA PRO A 318 -8.71 23.13 -32.16
C PRO A 318 -8.30 24.02 -30.98
N GLU A 319 -8.01 25.30 -31.22
CA GLU A 319 -7.59 26.26 -30.17
C GLU A 319 -8.67 26.55 -29.12
N ARG A 320 -9.95 26.23 -29.40
CA ARG A 320 -11.04 26.34 -28.41
C ARG A 320 -10.81 25.42 -27.20
N ILE A 321 -10.01 24.36 -27.36
CA ILE A 321 -9.55 23.48 -26.27
C ILE A 321 -8.54 24.22 -25.35
N ARG A 322 -7.99 25.36 -25.78
CA ARG A 322 -7.05 26.17 -24.98
C ARG A 322 -7.70 27.40 -24.34
N SER A 323 -8.80 27.93 -24.90
CA SER A 323 -9.30 29.28 -24.58
C SER A 323 -10.23 29.39 -23.37
N SER A 324 -10.63 28.31 -22.71
CA SER A 324 -11.42 28.42 -21.48
C SER A 324 -10.51 28.75 -20.30
N SER A 325 -10.43 30.03 -19.97
CA SER A 325 -9.56 30.62 -18.93
C SER A 325 -10.00 30.33 -17.48
N THR A 326 -11.11 29.63 -17.26
CA THR A 326 -11.56 29.21 -15.94
C THR A 326 -11.34 27.70 -15.77
N MET A 327 -10.81 27.30 -14.61
CA MET A 327 -10.59 25.88 -14.24
C MET A 327 -11.81 24.99 -14.53
N SER A 328 -13.03 25.54 -14.52
CA SER A 328 -14.29 24.83 -14.76
C SER A 328 -14.60 24.49 -16.22
N GLY A 329 -14.21 25.30 -17.20
CA GLY A 329 -14.67 25.16 -18.59
C GLY A 329 -14.02 24.00 -19.36
N LEU A 330 -12.68 23.92 -19.32
CA LEU A 330 -11.93 22.85 -19.99
C LEU A 330 -12.11 21.51 -19.29
N GLN A 331 -12.11 21.55 -17.96
CA GLN A 331 -12.29 20.38 -17.11
C GLN A 331 -13.63 19.70 -17.38
N THR A 332 -14.69 20.45 -17.72
CA THR A 332 -16.01 19.87 -17.98
C THR A 332 -16.09 19.16 -19.33
N TRP A 333 -15.66 19.79 -20.43
CA TRP A 333 -15.82 19.19 -21.78
C TRP A 333 -14.92 17.97 -22.00
N THR A 334 -13.63 18.06 -21.65
CA THR A 334 -12.70 16.93 -21.91
C THR A 334 -12.94 15.75 -20.96
N SER A 335 -13.47 15.99 -19.75
CA SER A 335 -13.77 14.92 -18.80
C SER A 335 -15.11 14.21 -19.09
N LEU A 336 -15.92 14.72 -20.03
CA LEU A 336 -17.16 14.07 -20.48
C LEU A 336 -16.98 13.38 -21.84
N VAL A 337 -16.28 14.00 -22.80
CA VAL A 337 -16.13 13.46 -24.16
C VAL A 337 -15.36 12.13 -24.16
N PHE A 338 -14.26 12.01 -23.40
CA PHE A 338 -13.48 10.77 -23.38
C PHE A 338 -14.25 9.60 -22.74
N PRO A 339 -14.81 9.73 -21.52
CA PRO A 339 -15.65 8.68 -20.96
C PRO A 339 -16.86 8.34 -21.84
N ALA A 340 -17.52 9.33 -22.45
CA ALA A 340 -18.62 9.07 -23.38
C ALA A 340 -18.16 8.25 -24.60
N SER A 341 -17.00 8.55 -25.17
CA SER A 341 -16.42 7.74 -26.25
C SER A 341 -16.09 6.32 -25.80
N SER A 342 -15.60 6.15 -24.57
CA SER A 342 -15.34 4.83 -23.98
C SER A 342 -16.62 4.04 -23.72
N VAL A 343 -17.72 4.69 -23.30
CA VAL A 343 -19.04 4.04 -23.15
C VAL A 343 -19.53 3.51 -24.49
N VAL A 344 -19.41 4.29 -25.57
CA VAL A 344 -19.76 3.80 -26.92
C VAL A 344 -18.91 2.58 -27.30
N LEU A 345 -17.61 2.60 -26.98
CA LEU A 345 -16.74 1.45 -27.24
C LEU A 345 -17.17 0.21 -26.43
N VAL A 346 -17.50 0.35 -25.15
CA VAL A 346 -18.00 -0.76 -24.30
C VAL A 346 -19.28 -1.36 -24.88
N LEU A 347 -20.23 -0.52 -25.31
CA LEU A 347 -21.55 -0.98 -25.75
C LEU A 347 -21.56 -1.66 -27.13
N PHE A 348 -20.64 -1.27 -28.04
CA PHE A 348 -20.69 -1.67 -29.44
C PHE A 348 -19.48 -2.49 -29.93
N VAL A 349 -18.40 -2.57 -29.15
CA VAL A 349 -17.18 -3.27 -29.57
C VAL A 349 -16.94 -4.50 -28.67
N PRO A 350 -16.82 -5.71 -29.24
CA PRO A 350 -16.49 -6.91 -28.48
C PRO A 350 -15.19 -6.78 -27.69
N VAL A 351 -15.11 -7.43 -26.53
CA VAL A 351 -13.97 -7.29 -25.61
C VAL A 351 -12.65 -7.73 -26.27
N GLU A 352 -12.66 -8.79 -27.08
CA GLU A 352 -11.48 -9.28 -27.81
C GLU A 352 -10.96 -8.22 -28.79
N ALA A 353 -11.88 -7.50 -29.45
CA ALA A 353 -11.54 -6.40 -30.34
C ALA A 353 -11.02 -5.18 -29.56
N LEU A 354 -11.58 -4.88 -28.39
CA LEU A 354 -11.07 -3.83 -27.49
C LEU A 354 -9.64 -4.13 -27.03
N VAL A 355 -9.36 -5.37 -26.61
CA VAL A 355 -8.02 -5.82 -26.21
C VAL A 355 -7.02 -5.65 -27.36
N GLY A 356 -7.38 -6.14 -28.56
CA GLY A 356 -6.52 -6.01 -29.74
C GLY A 356 -6.28 -4.56 -30.15
N LEU A 357 -7.31 -3.70 -30.09
CA LEU A 357 -7.17 -2.27 -30.39
C LEU A 357 -6.29 -1.54 -29.35
N ALA A 358 -6.41 -1.88 -28.06
CA ALA A 358 -5.55 -1.33 -27.01
C ALA A 358 -4.09 -1.71 -27.23
N ALA A 359 -3.81 -2.98 -27.52
CA ALA A 359 -2.45 -3.44 -27.82
C ALA A 359 -1.88 -2.74 -29.07
N MET A 360 -2.65 -2.72 -30.17
CA MET A 360 -2.18 -2.20 -31.44
C MET A 360 -1.90 -0.70 -31.40
N THR A 361 -2.78 0.10 -30.78
CA THR A 361 -2.58 1.55 -30.65
C THR A 361 -1.33 1.90 -29.86
N PHE A 362 -1.03 1.17 -28.79
CA PHE A 362 0.20 1.34 -28.02
C PHE A 362 1.44 0.93 -28.81
N MET A 363 1.43 -0.28 -29.37
CA MET A 363 2.58 -0.82 -30.09
C MET A 363 2.92 0.05 -31.30
N TRP A 364 1.93 0.48 -32.09
CA TRP A 364 2.18 1.36 -33.22
C TRP A 364 2.61 2.77 -32.80
N ALA A 365 2.16 3.28 -31.66
CA ALA A 365 2.68 4.55 -31.14
C ALA A 365 4.17 4.44 -30.77
N VAL A 366 4.58 3.33 -30.15
CA VAL A 366 6.00 3.02 -29.90
C VAL A 366 6.76 2.88 -31.23
N ALA A 367 6.22 2.18 -32.23
CA ALA A 367 6.83 2.06 -33.55
C ALA A 367 7.08 3.43 -34.20
N ILE A 368 6.10 4.33 -34.14
CA ILE A 368 6.18 5.70 -34.68
C ILE A 368 7.28 6.52 -33.99
N VAL A 369 7.46 6.37 -32.67
CA VAL A 369 8.53 7.05 -31.93
C VAL A 369 9.90 6.68 -32.51
N HIS A 370 10.12 5.41 -32.85
CA HIS A 370 11.41 4.89 -33.31
C HIS A 370 11.61 4.95 -34.83
N LEU A 371 10.58 5.28 -35.62
CA LEU A 371 10.69 5.34 -37.07
C LEU A 371 11.83 6.25 -37.57
N PRO A 372 12.06 7.46 -37.00
CA PRO A 372 13.15 8.33 -37.44
C PRO A 372 14.56 7.75 -37.18
N ASP A 373 14.70 6.86 -36.19
CA ASP A 373 15.98 6.21 -35.85
C ASP A 373 16.42 5.21 -36.94
N LEU A 374 15.47 4.66 -37.71
CA LEU A 374 15.74 3.74 -38.83
C LEU A 374 16.28 4.46 -40.08
N PHE A 375 15.98 5.76 -40.22
CA PHE A 375 16.21 6.51 -41.48
C PHE A 375 17.19 7.68 -41.35
N ARG A 376 17.64 8.07 -40.14
CA ARG A 376 18.55 9.20 -39.93
C ARG A 376 19.69 8.89 -38.94
N SER A 377 20.93 9.17 -39.34
CA SER A 377 22.09 9.17 -38.44
C SER A 377 21.99 10.31 -37.42
N ARG A 378 22.13 9.98 -36.14
CA ARG A 378 21.90 10.91 -35.02
C ARG A 378 23.03 11.97 -34.91
N PRO A 379 22.71 13.27 -34.79
CA PRO A 379 23.64 14.26 -34.25
C PRO A 379 23.78 14.05 -32.73
N ASN A 380 25.01 13.81 -32.27
CA ASN A 380 25.50 13.75 -30.88
C ASN A 380 24.45 13.82 -29.75
N LEU A 381 24.06 12.65 -29.21
CA LEU A 381 23.39 12.56 -27.91
C LEU A 381 24.45 12.50 -26.80
N PRO A 382 24.40 13.36 -25.76
CA PRO A 382 25.30 13.26 -24.62
C PRO A 382 24.99 12.02 -23.79
N MET A 383 25.96 11.11 -23.70
CA MET A 383 26.08 9.99 -22.74
C MET A 383 24.80 9.19 -22.40
N THR A 384 24.53 8.14 -23.18
CA THR A 384 24.19 6.75 -22.76
C THR A 384 23.65 6.01 -23.99
N THR A 385 24.51 5.75 -24.96
CA THR A 385 24.17 4.82 -26.04
C THR A 385 23.95 3.44 -25.42
N LEU A 386 22.78 2.83 -25.64
CA LEU A 386 22.58 1.42 -25.32
C LEU A 386 23.71 0.60 -25.96
N PRO A 387 24.23 -0.43 -25.27
CA PRO A 387 25.11 -1.38 -25.93
C PRO A 387 24.34 -1.93 -27.15
N PHE A 388 24.97 -1.98 -28.33
CA PHE A 388 24.40 -2.53 -29.58
C PHE A 388 23.40 -1.65 -30.38
N HIS A 389 23.47 -0.32 -30.35
CA HIS A 389 22.78 0.51 -31.36
C HIS A 389 23.30 0.18 -32.78
N PRO A 390 22.46 -0.05 -33.83
CA PRO A 390 21.00 0.16 -33.92
C PRO A 390 20.12 -1.10 -33.75
N ILE A 391 20.66 -2.21 -33.24
CA ILE A 391 19.94 -3.50 -33.18
C ILE A 391 18.66 -3.39 -32.35
N PHE A 392 18.74 -2.81 -31.14
CA PHE A 392 17.57 -2.70 -30.26
C PHE A 392 16.45 -1.81 -30.83
N PRO A 393 16.69 -0.59 -31.35
CA PRO A 393 15.66 0.18 -32.06
C PRO A 393 15.04 -0.56 -33.25
N GLY A 394 15.84 -1.29 -34.02
CA GLY A 394 15.34 -2.12 -35.13
C GLY A 394 14.45 -3.26 -34.65
N LEU A 395 14.85 -3.96 -33.59
CA LEU A 395 14.04 -5.01 -32.95
C LEU A 395 12.74 -4.44 -32.37
N THR A 396 12.79 -3.28 -31.70
CA THR A 396 11.58 -2.60 -31.20
C THR A 396 10.63 -2.28 -32.35
N ALA A 397 11.11 -1.70 -33.44
CA ALA A 397 10.26 -1.37 -34.59
C ALA A 397 9.68 -2.63 -35.26
N ALA A 398 10.48 -3.69 -35.40
CA ALA A 398 10.02 -4.95 -35.97
C ALA A 398 8.95 -5.62 -35.10
N THR A 399 9.19 -5.76 -33.79
CA THR A 399 8.25 -6.42 -32.88
C THR A 399 6.95 -5.63 -32.73
N THR A 400 7.04 -4.29 -32.66
CA THR A 400 5.86 -3.42 -32.54
C THR A 400 5.01 -3.33 -33.80
N VAL A 401 5.55 -3.67 -34.97
CA VAL A 401 4.80 -3.74 -36.22
C VAL A 401 4.30 -5.16 -36.50
N LEU A 402 5.13 -6.19 -36.30
CA LEU A 402 4.81 -7.57 -36.67
C LEU A 402 3.85 -8.25 -35.68
N LEU A 403 4.02 -8.05 -34.37
CA LEU A 403 3.20 -8.75 -33.37
C LEU A 403 1.71 -8.39 -33.46
N PRO A 404 1.31 -7.11 -33.65
CA PRO A 404 -0.11 -6.77 -33.84
C PRO A 404 -0.74 -7.35 -35.11
N LEU A 405 0.05 -7.80 -36.10
CA LEU A 405 -0.49 -8.47 -37.30
C LEU A 405 -0.99 -9.89 -37.00
N ALA A 406 -0.61 -10.47 -35.86
CA ALA A 406 -1.18 -11.72 -35.37
C ALA A 406 -2.61 -11.53 -34.82
N LEU A 407 -3.05 -10.29 -34.60
CA LEU A 407 -4.42 -10.00 -34.15
C LEU A 407 -5.44 -10.21 -35.27
N GLY A 408 -6.72 -10.39 -34.90
CA GLY A 408 -7.79 -10.64 -35.86
C GLY A 408 -7.92 -9.54 -36.93
N LEU A 409 -8.28 -9.91 -38.17
CA LEU A 409 -8.41 -8.98 -39.30
C LEU A 409 -9.25 -7.74 -38.97
N LEU A 410 -10.34 -7.91 -38.21
CA LEU A 410 -11.19 -6.82 -37.76
C LEU A 410 -10.41 -5.75 -36.99
N THR A 411 -9.55 -6.15 -36.05
CA THR A 411 -8.73 -5.22 -35.26
C THR A 411 -7.73 -4.47 -36.14
N VAL A 412 -7.05 -5.18 -37.04
CA VAL A 412 -6.08 -4.59 -37.99
C VAL A 412 -6.76 -3.56 -38.89
N PHE A 413 -7.92 -3.89 -39.47
CA PHE A 413 -8.70 -2.96 -40.28
C PHE A 413 -9.19 -1.76 -39.47
N ALA A 414 -9.65 -1.97 -38.24
CA ALA A 414 -10.11 -0.88 -37.37
C ALA A 414 -8.97 0.10 -37.01
N GLY A 415 -7.76 -0.39 -36.70
CA GLY A 415 -6.62 0.50 -36.47
C GLY A 415 -6.11 1.18 -37.74
N ALA A 416 -6.14 0.50 -38.89
CA ALA A 416 -5.84 1.11 -40.18
C ALA A 416 -6.85 2.22 -40.51
N ALA A 417 -8.14 2.00 -40.25
CA ALA A 417 -9.18 3.01 -40.39
C ALA A 417 -8.96 4.19 -39.43
N TRP A 418 -8.57 3.94 -38.18
CA TRP A 418 -8.23 5.01 -37.22
C TRP A 418 -7.04 5.86 -37.68
N LEU A 419 -5.99 5.23 -38.22
CA LEU A 419 -4.86 5.95 -38.82
C LEU A 419 -5.28 6.74 -40.07
N ALA A 420 -6.13 6.17 -40.92
CA ALA A 420 -6.64 6.85 -42.11
C ALA A 420 -7.46 8.09 -41.74
N LEU A 421 -8.34 7.98 -40.72
CA LEU A 421 -9.10 9.10 -40.17
C LEU A 421 -8.18 10.18 -39.61
N GLY A 422 -7.14 9.77 -38.87
CA GLY A 422 -6.12 10.68 -38.38
C GLY A 422 -5.34 11.36 -39.50
N GLY A 423 -5.01 10.63 -40.56
CA GLY A 423 -4.35 11.17 -41.75
C GLY A 423 -5.21 12.21 -42.47
N LEU A 424 -6.50 11.94 -42.61
CA LEU A 424 -7.46 12.89 -43.17
C LEU A 424 -7.51 14.17 -42.32
N PHE A 425 -7.63 14.05 -41.00
CA PHE A 425 -7.64 15.21 -40.10
C PHE A 425 -6.31 15.97 -40.10
N TYR A 426 -5.17 15.29 -40.23
CA TYR A 426 -3.86 15.91 -40.37
C TYR A 426 -3.77 16.75 -41.64
N LEU A 427 -4.23 16.22 -42.77
CA LEU A 427 -4.19 16.92 -44.06
C LEU A 427 -5.11 18.15 -44.07
N LEU A 428 -6.31 18.03 -43.46
CA LEU A 428 -7.30 19.10 -43.41
C LEU A 428 -6.94 20.21 -42.41
N TYR A 429 -6.47 19.86 -41.22
CA TYR A 429 -6.26 20.79 -40.11
C TYR A 429 -4.81 20.78 -39.57
N GLY A 430 -4.33 19.62 -39.11
CA GLY A 430 -3.11 19.50 -38.30
C GLY A 430 -1.83 19.98 -38.99
N ARG A 431 -1.70 19.75 -40.31
CA ARG A 431 -0.54 20.16 -41.11
C ARG A 431 -0.40 21.68 -41.18
N LYS A 432 -1.49 22.40 -41.45
CA LYS A 432 -1.47 23.86 -41.63
C LYS A 432 -1.17 24.57 -40.30
N ARG A 433 -1.88 24.20 -39.23
CA ARG A 433 -1.77 24.83 -37.90
C ARG A 433 -0.50 24.44 -37.15
N GLY A 434 -0.08 23.17 -37.20
CA GLY A 434 1.17 22.74 -36.57
C GLY A 434 2.41 23.41 -37.18
N LEU A 435 2.41 23.70 -38.48
CA LEU A 435 3.47 24.49 -39.14
C LEU A 435 3.45 25.98 -38.75
N GLU A 436 2.29 26.52 -38.38
CA GLU A 436 2.15 27.90 -37.89
C GLU A 436 2.72 28.04 -36.47
N VAL A 437 2.35 27.11 -35.57
CA VAL A 437 2.84 27.09 -34.19
C VAL A 437 4.35 26.84 -34.13
N ARG A 438 4.88 25.88 -34.91
CA ARG A 438 6.32 25.61 -34.96
C ARG A 438 7.13 26.83 -35.42
N ARG A 439 6.61 27.62 -36.36
CA ARG A 439 7.26 28.86 -36.81
C ARG A 439 7.31 29.93 -35.72
N LYS A 440 6.29 30.01 -34.85
CA LYS A 440 6.26 30.92 -33.69
C LYS A 440 7.22 30.45 -32.57
N GLN A 441 7.37 29.14 -32.37
CA GLN A 441 8.27 28.58 -31.35
C GLN A 441 9.76 28.69 -31.69
N ILE A 442 10.16 28.69 -32.97
CA ILE A 442 11.58 28.79 -33.39
C ILE A 442 12.21 30.17 -33.05
N VAL A 443 11.41 31.18 -32.69
CA VAL A 443 11.90 32.51 -32.29
C VAL A 443 12.27 32.59 -30.80
N ILE A 444 11.92 31.59 -29.99
CA ILE A 444 12.23 31.51 -28.56
C ILE A 444 12.86 30.14 -28.31
N GLY A 445 14.16 30.02 -28.58
CA GLY A 445 14.88 28.77 -28.41
C GLY A 445 15.22 28.52 -26.95
N GLU A 446 14.58 27.53 -26.32
CA GLU A 446 15.00 26.98 -25.03
C GLU A 446 16.49 26.58 -25.09
N VAL A 447 17.33 27.27 -24.34
CA VAL A 447 18.74 26.93 -24.19
C VAL A 447 18.86 25.79 -23.19
N SER A 448 19.57 24.74 -23.63
CA SER A 448 19.96 23.58 -22.84
C SER A 448 20.56 24.01 -21.49
N ALA A 449 20.12 23.37 -20.40
CA ALA A 449 20.65 23.54 -19.05
C ALA A 449 22.11 23.07 -18.86
N GLU A 450 22.89 23.00 -19.95
CA GLU A 450 24.30 22.66 -19.97
C GLU A 450 25.12 23.93 -20.24
N SER A 451 25.46 24.64 -19.17
CA SER A 451 26.74 25.37 -19.00
C SER A 451 26.60 26.45 -17.92
N ALA A 452 26.43 26.03 -16.67
CA ALA A 452 26.92 26.82 -15.54
C ALA A 452 27.84 25.88 -14.77
N ALA A 453 29.16 26.13 -14.83
CA ALA A 453 30.11 25.43 -13.99
C ALA A 453 29.61 25.51 -12.54
N LYS A 454 29.58 24.38 -11.83
CA LYS A 454 29.20 24.39 -10.41
C LYS A 454 30.18 25.28 -9.66
N PRO A 455 29.74 26.37 -9.02
CA PRO A 455 30.63 27.17 -8.19
C PRO A 455 31.09 26.36 -6.97
N GLY A 456 32.21 26.78 -6.38
CA GLY A 456 32.82 26.08 -5.25
C GLY A 456 32.00 26.16 -3.95
N TYR A 457 31.20 27.21 -3.76
CA TYR A 457 30.32 27.42 -2.61
C TYR A 457 29.00 28.06 -3.04
N ARG A 458 27.86 27.57 -2.53
CA ARG A 458 26.52 28.05 -2.93
C ARG A 458 25.63 28.36 -1.72
N VAL A 459 25.13 29.59 -1.69
CA VAL A 459 24.11 30.04 -0.73
C VAL A 459 22.74 30.01 -1.40
N MET A 460 21.74 29.46 -0.73
CA MET A 460 20.34 29.50 -1.18
C MET A 460 19.50 30.30 -0.20
N ALA A 461 18.70 31.27 -0.67
CA ALA A 461 17.75 32.00 0.16
C ALA A 461 16.31 31.63 -0.22
N ASP A 462 15.50 31.23 0.77
CA ASP A 462 14.06 30.97 0.59
C ASP A 462 13.25 32.26 0.64
N MET A 463 12.57 32.55 -0.48
CA MET A 463 11.75 33.74 -0.68
C MET A 463 10.26 33.50 -0.55
N SER A 464 9.82 32.25 -0.41
CA SER A 464 8.39 31.91 -0.55
C SER A 464 7.53 32.47 0.58
N HIS A 465 8.16 32.81 1.71
CA HIS A 465 7.53 33.45 2.86
C HIS A 465 8.38 34.60 3.44
N ALA A 466 9.29 35.19 2.67
CA ALA A 466 10.19 36.24 3.18
C ALA A 466 9.44 37.57 3.36
N GLY A 467 9.48 38.15 4.56
CA GLY A 467 8.92 39.47 4.90
C GLY A 467 9.87 40.58 4.54
N HIS A 468 11.16 40.33 4.69
CA HIS A 468 12.25 41.25 4.41
C HIS A 468 13.12 40.69 3.28
N ALA A 469 12.51 40.60 2.09
CA ALA A 469 13.10 40.05 0.87
C ALA A 469 14.52 40.60 0.60
N GLN A 470 14.65 41.92 0.66
CA GLN A 470 15.88 42.62 0.34
C GLN A 470 16.99 42.32 1.36
N ALA A 471 16.70 42.38 2.66
CA ALA A 471 17.67 42.07 3.72
C ALA A 471 18.17 40.63 3.63
N LEU A 472 17.30 39.68 3.28
CA LEU A 472 17.66 38.27 3.10
C LEU A 472 18.59 38.07 1.89
N ILE A 473 18.32 38.77 0.79
CA ILE A 473 19.15 38.75 -0.43
C ILE A 473 20.53 39.38 -0.15
N GLU A 474 20.57 40.54 0.51
CA GLU A 474 21.81 41.24 0.87
C GLU A 474 22.68 40.39 1.81
N THR A 475 22.08 39.78 2.83
CA THR A 475 22.77 38.86 3.76
C THR A 475 23.32 37.65 3.01
N GLY A 476 22.52 37.01 2.15
CA GLY A 476 22.96 35.86 1.35
C GLY A 476 24.09 36.22 0.40
N ALA A 477 24.05 37.41 -0.20
CA ALA A 477 25.09 37.93 -1.06
C ALA A 477 26.40 38.19 -0.30
N ALA A 478 26.33 38.82 0.88
CA ALA A 478 27.51 39.07 1.72
C ALA A 478 28.25 37.75 2.06
N LEU A 479 27.49 36.72 2.45
CA LEU A 479 28.01 35.39 2.78
C LEU A 479 28.61 34.67 1.55
N ALA A 480 27.94 34.73 0.39
CA ALA A 480 28.43 34.12 -0.84
C ALA A 480 29.73 34.80 -1.34
N ARG A 481 29.86 36.12 -1.18
CA ARG A 481 31.00 36.92 -1.65
C ARG A 481 32.31 36.44 -1.07
N LYS A 482 32.34 36.22 0.24
CA LYS A 482 33.56 35.88 0.99
C LYS A 482 34.21 34.58 0.52
N ARG A 483 33.43 33.68 -0.07
CA ARG A 483 33.87 32.36 -0.54
C ARG A 483 33.96 32.23 -2.06
N GLY A 484 33.75 33.32 -2.80
CA GLY A 484 33.68 33.28 -4.26
C GLY A 484 32.54 32.40 -4.77
N GLY A 485 31.41 32.41 -4.06
CA GLY A 485 30.22 31.60 -4.35
C GLY A 485 29.15 32.31 -5.17
N ASP A 486 28.04 31.61 -5.41
CA ASP A 486 26.82 32.17 -6.02
C ASP A 486 25.64 32.19 -5.04
N LEU A 487 24.64 33.04 -5.33
CA LEU A 487 23.40 33.14 -4.58
C LEU A 487 22.22 32.63 -5.42
N LEU A 488 21.53 31.63 -4.90
CA LEU A 488 20.35 31.04 -5.52
C LEU A 488 19.10 31.43 -4.74
N ILE A 489 18.16 32.11 -5.39
CA ILE A 489 16.91 32.54 -4.76
C ILE A 489 15.82 31.54 -5.13
N ILE A 490 15.16 30.93 -4.13
CA ILE A 490 14.10 29.96 -4.37
C ILE A 490 12.73 30.48 -3.95
N SER A 491 11.75 30.39 -4.86
CA SER A 491 10.33 30.44 -4.53
C SER A 491 9.71 29.07 -4.82
N THR A 492 8.97 28.49 -3.88
CA THR A 492 8.22 27.26 -4.13
C THR A 492 6.72 27.50 -4.20
N LEU A 493 6.10 26.84 -5.18
CA LEU A 493 4.67 26.92 -5.46
C LEU A 493 4.03 25.56 -5.20
N GLN A 494 3.06 25.55 -4.29
CA GLN A 494 2.21 24.38 -4.05
C GLN A 494 1.06 24.36 -5.06
N LEU A 495 1.11 23.44 -6.02
CA LEU A 495 0.05 23.28 -7.03
C LEU A 495 -0.46 21.83 -7.06
N ASP A 496 -1.79 21.67 -6.90
CA ASP A 496 -2.51 20.40 -6.93
C ASP A 496 -2.13 19.52 -8.13
N ASP A 497 -1.89 18.22 -7.93
CA ASP A 497 -1.57 17.21 -8.95
C ASP A 497 -2.57 17.11 -10.09
N GLN A 498 -3.81 17.56 -9.85
CA GLN A 498 -4.85 17.57 -10.88
C GLN A 498 -4.75 18.75 -11.84
N ILE A 499 -4.05 19.82 -11.43
CA ILE A 499 -3.80 20.97 -12.30
C ILE A 499 -2.96 20.47 -13.48
N PRO A 500 -3.44 20.61 -14.72
CA PRO A 500 -2.67 20.22 -15.88
C PRO A 500 -1.25 20.83 -15.88
N PRO A 501 -0.22 20.08 -16.31
CA PRO A 501 1.18 20.52 -16.25
C PRO A 501 1.44 21.90 -16.87
N TYR A 502 0.65 22.32 -17.85
CA TYR A 502 0.79 23.62 -18.49
C TYR A 502 0.35 24.80 -17.63
N LEU A 503 -0.73 24.66 -16.85
CA LEU A 503 -1.16 25.70 -15.92
C LEU A 503 -0.15 25.82 -14.79
N LYS A 504 0.44 24.68 -14.40
CA LYS A 504 1.56 24.69 -13.46
C LYS A 504 2.75 25.47 -14.00
N GLN A 505 3.13 25.22 -15.25
CA GLN A 505 4.21 25.97 -15.92
C GLN A 505 3.88 27.46 -16.09
N GLN A 506 2.65 27.81 -16.45
CA GLN A 506 2.24 29.20 -16.63
C GLN A 506 2.27 29.97 -15.30
N ARG A 507 1.71 29.42 -14.23
CA ARG A 507 1.77 30.02 -12.89
C ARG A 507 3.20 30.14 -12.39
N ALA A 508 4.01 29.11 -12.57
CA ALA A 508 5.41 29.16 -12.19
C ALA A 508 6.22 30.16 -13.02
N ARG A 509 5.85 30.41 -14.28
CA ARG A 509 6.48 31.46 -15.09
C ARG A 509 6.08 32.85 -14.64
N GLN A 510 4.82 33.07 -14.29
CA GLN A 510 4.37 34.34 -13.70
C GLN A 510 5.09 34.63 -12.38
N GLU A 511 5.23 33.62 -11.52
CA GLU A 511 6.02 33.71 -10.28
C GLU A 511 7.49 34.01 -10.56
N TRP A 512 8.05 33.38 -11.60
CA TRP A 512 9.44 33.62 -12.00
C TRP A 512 9.64 35.04 -12.50
N ASP A 513 8.74 35.56 -13.34
CA ASP A 513 8.79 36.93 -13.85
C ASP A 513 8.71 37.95 -12.69
N GLN A 514 7.89 37.67 -11.66
CA GLN A 514 7.83 38.48 -10.44
C GLN A 514 9.15 38.44 -9.67
N LEU A 515 9.71 37.25 -9.46
CA LEU A 515 10.98 37.08 -8.75
C LEU A 515 12.16 37.73 -9.49
N ASP A 516 12.23 37.58 -10.81
CA ASP A 516 13.28 38.18 -11.66
C ASP A 516 13.19 39.72 -11.63
N SER A 517 11.97 40.28 -11.66
CA SER A 517 11.77 41.72 -11.53
C SER A 517 12.25 42.28 -10.18
N GLN A 518 12.01 41.56 -9.08
CA GLN A 518 12.49 41.95 -7.74
C GLN A 518 14.01 41.90 -7.64
N LEU A 519 14.66 40.97 -8.35
CA LEU A 519 16.13 40.85 -8.35
C LEU A 519 16.80 41.91 -9.23
N GLY A 520 16.15 42.34 -10.32
CA GLY A 520 16.64 43.41 -11.20
C GLY A 520 16.74 44.78 -10.53
N GLU A 521 15.99 45.02 -9.45
CA GLU A 521 16.01 46.28 -8.69
C GLU A 521 17.14 46.33 -7.63
N VAL A 522 17.73 45.18 -7.26
CA VAL A 522 18.77 45.10 -6.22
C VAL A 522 20.15 45.07 -6.87
N ALA A 523 20.98 46.09 -6.61
CA ALA A 523 22.35 46.17 -7.14
C ALA A 523 23.32 45.28 -6.33
N ILE A 524 23.41 43.99 -6.67
CA ILE A 524 24.15 42.98 -5.89
C ILE A 524 25.59 42.75 -6.41
N GLY A 525 26.39 43.82 -6.54
CA GLY A 525 27.86 43.73 -6.78
C GLY A 525 28.33 42.71 -7.83
N GLU A 526 29.47 42.04 -7.57
CA GLU A 526 30.12 41.05 -8.48
C GLU A 526 29.58 39.60 -8.36
N ILE A 527 28.45 39.36 -7.67
CA ILE A 527 27.97 38.00 -7.39
C ILE A 527 26.89 37.60 -8.39
N THR A 528 26.96 36.36 -8.89
CA THR A 528 25.89 35.81 -9.72
C THR A 528 24.69 35.45 -8.87
N VAL A 529 23.56 36.13 -9.08
CA VAL A 529 22.28 35.84 -8.43
C VAL A 529 21.34 35.17 -9.42
N ARG A 530 20.69 34.07 -9.01
CA ARG A 530 19.85 33.27 -9.91
C ARG A 530 18.46 33.02 -9.30
N PRO A 531 17.36 33.39 -9.95
CA PRO A 531 16.02 33.00 -9.53
C PRO A 531 15.68 31.57 -9.92
N LEU A 532 15.11 30.80 -8.98
CA LEU A 532 14.61 29.44 -9.18
C LEU A 532 13.18 29.33 -8.65
N VAL A 533 12.23 29.01 -9.53
CA VAL A 533 10.86 28.68 -9.12
C VAL A 533 10.65 27.18 -9.16
N ARG A 534 10.25 26.60 -8.02
CA ARG A 534 10.03 25.15 -7.87
C ARG A 534 8.58 24.81 -7.56
N LEU A 535 8.01 23.89 -8.33
CA LEU A 535 6.68 23.35 -8.08
C LEU A 535 6.78 22.12 -7.18
N ALA A 536 6.20 22.16 -5.98
CA ALA A 536 6.34 21.08 -4.99
C ALA A 536 5.01 20.75 -4.28
N PRO A 537 4.84 19.54 -3.70
CA PRO A 537 3.63 19.16 -2.97
C PRO A 537 3.46 19.90 -1.64
N ASN A 538 4.57 20.36 -1.06
CA ASN A 538 4.66 21.22 0.13
C ASN A 538 5.97 22.03 0.03
N HIS A 539 6.04 23.15 0.75
CA HIS A 539 7.10 24.14 0.59
C HIS A 539 8.46 23.62 1.12
N ALA A 540 8.47 22.97 2.28
CA ALA A 540 9.64 22.29 2.83
C ALA A 540 10.27 21.23 1.91
N GLU A 541 9.46 20.36 1.28
CA GLU A 541 9.97 19.34 0.37
C GLU A 541 10.57 19.98 -0.89
N GLY A 542 9.95 21.06 -1.39
CA GLY A 542 10.51 21.88 -2.47
C GLY A 542 11.90 22.41 -2.15
N ILE A 543 12.06 23.06 -0.99
CA ILE A 543 13.35 23.60 -0.53
C ILE A 543 14.38 22.49 -0.35
N LEU A 544 14.06 21.47 0.45
CA LEU A 544 14.99 20.38 0.76
C LEU A 544 15.50 19.65 -0.48
N GLU A 545 14.66 19.55 -1.50
CA GLU A 545 15.04 18.93 -2.77
C GLU A 545 15.93 19.85 -3.62
N ALA A 546 15.62 21.15 -3.66
CA ALA A 546 16.47 22.13 -4.32
C ALA A 546 17.86 22.21 -3.68
N VAL A 547 17.94 22.20 -2.35
CA VAL A 547 19.20 22.14 -1.59
C VAL A 547 20.05 20.94 -2.02
N ARG A 548 19.43 19.76 -2.22
CA ARG A 548 20.12 18.54 -2.67
C ARG A 548 20.53 18.58 -4.13
N GLU A 549 19.67 19.09 -5.01
CA GLU A 549 19.87 19.09 -6.46
C GLU A 549 20.94 20.09 -6.86
N GLU A 550 20.88 21.28 -6.27
CA GLU A 550 21.79 22.39 -6.55
C GLU A 550 23.08 22.30 -5.74
N GLY A 551 23.17 21.36 -4.79
CA GLY A 551 24.37 21.17 -3.95
C GLY A 551 24.65 22.39 -3.08
N VAL A 552 23.61 22.89 -2.41
CA VAL A 552 23.68 24.08 -1.56
C VAL A 552 24.49 23.78 -0.31
N ASP A 553 25.39 24.70 0.04
CA ASP A 553 26.23 24.61 1.24
C ASP A 553 25.56 25.28 2.44
N LEU A 554 24.88 26.41 2.22
CA LEU A 554 24.14 27.16 3.22
C LEU A 554 22.73 27.52 2.73
N LEU A 555 21.71 27.11 3.49
CA LEU A 555 20.32 27.52 3.30
C LEU A 555 19.99 28.67 4.27
N LEU A 556 19.59 29.81 3.72
CA LEU A 556 19.16 31.00 4.43
C LEU A 556 17.63 31.09 4.41
N MET A 557 17.01 31.26 5.57
CA MET A 557 15.55 31.36 5.73
C MET A 557 15.18 32.49 6.68
N GLU A 558 14.02 33.11 6.49
CA GLU A 558 13.50 34.10 7.43
C GLU A 558 12.49 33.45 8.39
N TRP A 559 12.56 33.81 9.68
CA TRP A 559 11.55 33.43 10.68
C TRP A 559 10.82 34.67 11.19
N ARG A 560 9.53 34.75 10.85
CA ARG A 560 8.65 35.87 11.21
C ARG A 560 8.01 35.76 12.60
N GLY A 561 8.44 34.81 13.44
CA GLY A 561 7.83 34.61 14.76
C GLY A 561 6.41 34.04 14.75
N SER A 562 5.93 33.52 13.61
CA SER A 562 4.57 33.02 13.39
C SER A 562 4.07 32.09 14.50
N GLU A 563 2.81 32.28 14.92
CA GLU A 563 2.10 31.38 15.84
C GLU A 563 1.41 30.21 15.12
N ASP A 564 1.46 30.19 13.78
CA ASP A 564 0.85 29.13 12.97
C ASP A 564 1.55 27.79 13.20
N PRO A 565 0.85 26.77 13.75
CA PRO A 565 1.41 25.44 13.96
C PRO A 565 1.98 24.80 12.70
N ASP A 566 1.38 25.06 11.53
CA ASP A 566 1.78 24.43 10.27
C ASP A 566 3.13 24.97 9.78
N GLN A 567 3.35 26.28 9.88
CA GLN A 567 4.64 26.92 9.54
C GLN A 567 5.77 26.52 10.49
N ILE A 568 5.43 26.32 11.77
CA ILE A 568 6.36 25.83 12.78
C ILE A 568 6.81 24.40 12.45
N GLU A 569 5.86 23.51 12.14
CA GLU A 569 6.18 22.13 11.74
C GLU A 569 7.01 22.10 10.46
N GLU A 570 6.73 23.00 9.53
CA GLU A 570 7.45 23.11 8.26
C GLU A 570 8.92 23.51 8.45
N LEU A 571 9.17 24.57 9.23
CA LEU A 571 10.52 25.04 9.55
C LEU A 571 11.33 23.96 10.27
N ASP A 572 10.70 23.29 11.24
CA ASP A 572 11.32 22.23 12.03
C ASP A 572 11.63 20.98 11.18
N ARG A 573 10.79 20.67 10.19
CA ARG A 573 11.06 19.62 9.19
C ARG A 573 12.29 19.94 8.34
N ILE A 574 12.44 21.19 7.90
CA ILE A 574 13.59 21.63 7.11
C ILE A 574 14.88 21.53 7.94
N LEU A 575 14.87 22.03 9.17
CA LEU A 575 16.01 21.98 10.08
C LEU A 575 16.47 20.56 10.36
N ARG A 576 15.56 19.61 10.55
CA ARG A 576 15.90 18.20 10.78
C ARG A 576 16.43 17.50 9.54
N SER A 577 16.00 17.91 8.35
CA SER A 577 16.19 17.13 7.11
C SER A 577 17.17 17.75 6.11
N ALA A 578 17.57 19.00 6.32
CA ALA A 578 18.43 19.73 5.39
C ALA A 578 19.87 19.16 5.41
N PRO A 579 20.42 18.80 4.24
CA PRO A 579 21.77 18.24 4.12
C PRO A 579 22.88 19.31 4.10
N SER A 580 22.51 20.59 4.11
CA SER A 580 23.37 21.79 4.14
C SER A 580 23.45 22.37 5.55
N GLU A 581 24.31 23.36 5.78
CA GLU A 581 24.14 24.27 6.91
C GLU A 581 22.84 25.05 6.72
N VAL A 582 22.17 25.43 7.82
CA VAL A 582 20.94 26.24 7.79
C VAL A 582 21.13 27.44 8.70
N ALA A 583 20.81 28.63 8.21
CA ALA A 583 20.77 29.87 8.96
C ALA A 583 19.37 30.47 8.87
N ILE A 584 18.75 30.67 10.04
CA ILE A 584 17.43 31.30 10.17
C ILE A 584 17.64 32.71 10.67
N VAL A 585 17.16 33.68 9.91
CA VAL A 585 17.27 35.10 10.19
C VAL A 585 15.98 35.60 10.84
N HIS A 586 16.11 36.32 11.94
CA HIS A 586 15.03 37.03 12.62
C HIS A 586 15.38 38.53 12.71
N GLY A 587 14.56 39.40 12.11
CA GLY A 587 14.85 40.83 11.99
C GLY A 587 15.68 41.21 10.76
N GLU A 588 15.96 42.51 10.60
CA GLU A 588 16.74 43.05 9.48
C GLU A 588 18.23 43.12 9.84
N VAL A 589 19.04 42.23 9.24
CA VAL A 589 20.48 42.22 9.48
C VAL A 589 21.14 43.40 8.73
N PRO A 590 21.90 44.27 9.42
CA PRO A 590 22.61 45.38 8.78
C PRO A 590 23.62 44.89 7.75
N ASN A 591 23.82 45.66 6.69
CA ASN A 591 24.85 45.38 5.70
C ASN A 591 26.24 45.71 6.31
N ALA A 592 27.07 44.69 6.52
CA ALA A 592 28.38 44.75 7.18
C ALA A 592 28.35 45.21 8.66
N PRO A 593 27.83 44.37 9.59
CA PRO A 593 27.71 44.74 10.99
C PRO A 593 29.08 44.98 11.66
N SER A 594 29.15 45.94 12.57
CA SER A 594 30.38 46.35 13.27
C SER A 594 30.56 45.68 14.65
N SER A 595 29.50 45.16 15.25
CA SER A 595 29.50 44.53 16.58
C SER A 595 28.64 43.28 16.56
N VAL A 596 29.25 42.11 16.80
CA VAL A 596 28.58 40.80 16.70
C VAL A 596 28.86 39.93 17.92
N VAL A 597 27.81 39.39 18.55
CA VAL A 597 27.91 38.46 19.69
C VAL A 597 27.61 37.03 19.27
N VAL A 598 28.44 36.10 19.73
CA VAL A 598 28.28 34.65 19.50
C VAL A 598 28.27 33.88 20.83
N PRO A 599 27.10 33.52 21.37
CA PRO A 599 27.02 32.66 22.54
C PRO A 599 27.40 31.22 22.17
N THR A 600 28.22 30.58 22.99
CA THR A 600 28.62 29.18 22.80
C THR A 600 28.47 28.36 24.07
N ALA A 601 28.02 27.11 23.92
CA ALA A 601 28.06 26.07 24.94
C ALA A 601 29.05 24.94 24.57
N GLY A 602 29.91 25.14 23.55
CA GLY A 602 30.80 24.10 23.00
C GLY A 602 30.09 23.07 22.11
N GLY A 603 28.87 23.38 21.65
CA GLY A 603 28.08 22.50 20.79
C GLY A 603 28.50 22.53 19.31
N PRO A 604 28.10 21.53 18.50
CA PRO A 604 28.50 21.42 17.09
C PRO A 604 27.97 22.54 16.18
N HIS A 605 26.99 23.32 16.65
CA HIS A 605 26.39 24.43 15.90
C HIS A 605 27.08 25.78 16.16
N ALA A 606 27.77 25.92 17.30
CA ALA A 606 28.45 27.18 17.66
C ALA A 606 29.60 27.56 16.70
N PRO A 607 30.41 26.63 16.17
CA PRO A 607 31.40 26.96 15.14
C PRO A 607 30.78 27.54 13.86
N VAL A 608 29.56 27.15 13.50
CA VAL A 608 28.87 27.71 12.32
C VAL A 608 28.43 29.14 12.58
N ALA A 609 27.88 29.42 13.76
CA ALA A 609 27.55 30.79 14.19
C ALA A 609 28.79 31.70 14.14
N LEU A 610 29.91 31.24 14.72
CA LEU A 610 31.16 32.00 14.73
C LEU A 610 31.73 32.24 13.32
N ARG A 611 31.63 31.24 12.46
CA ARG A 611 32.06 31.33 11.06
C ARG A 611 31.23 32.35 10.28
N LEU A 612 29.90 32.30 10.40
CA LEU A 612 29.01 33.25 9.74
C LEU A 612 29.20 34.67 10.29
N ALA A 613 29.50 34.82 11.59
CA ALA A 613 29.85 36.12 12.18
C ALA A 613 31.08 36.73 11.50
N GLN A 614 32.15 35.96 11.34
CA GLN A 614 33.37 36.37 10.64
C GLN A 614 33.12 36.71 9.17
N GLU A 615 32.22 36.00 8.49
CA GLU A 615 31.87 36.25 7.10
C GLU A 615 31.07 37.56 6.93
N LEU A 616 30.20 37.89 7.89
CA LEU A 616 29.41 39.12 7.89
C LEU A 616 30.23 40.36 8.27
N THR A 617 31.14 40.26 9.24
CA THR A 617 32.02 41.38 9.66
C THR A 617 33.19 41.60 8.72
N ALA A 618 33.37 40.79 7.68
CA ALA A 618 34.54 40.87 6.79
C ALA A 618 34.70 42.20 6.03
N GLN A 619 33.65 43.03 5.96
CA GLN A 619 33.66 44.33 5.28
C GLN A 619 33.69 45.53 6.25
N SER A 620 33.66 45.27 7.55
CA SER A 620 33.72 46.27 8.62
C SER A 620 34.99 46.06 9.45
N ASP A 621 35.50 47.11 10.09
CA ASP A 621 36.55 46.98 11.14
C ASP A 621 35.94 46.48 12.47
N GLY A 622 34.90 45.64 12.38
CA GLY A 622 34.04 45.26 13.49
C GLY A 622 34.60 44.14 14.38
N GLY A 623 34.21 44.16 15.65
CA GLY A 623 34.63 43.19 16.66
C GLY A 623 33.63 42.04 16.82
N ILE A 624 34.15 40.81 17.01
CA ILE A 624 33.35 39.64 17.40
C ILE A 624 33.56 39.40 18.89
N ARG A 625 32.48 39.21 19.65
CA ARG A 625 32.51 38.83 21.07
C ARG A 625 31.93 37.43 21.25
N ILE A 626 32.73 36.48 21.73
CA ILE A 626 32.28 35.13 22.08
C ILE A 626 31.95 35.10 23.57
N ILE A 627 30.74 34.67 23.90
CA ILE A 627 30.30 34.56 25.29
C ILE A 627 29.94 33.13 25.69
N ASN A 628 30.26 32.74 26.92
CA ASN A 628 29.70 31.55 27.55
C ASN A 628 28.97 31.96 28.82
N VAL A 629 27.68 31.60 28.91
CA VAL A 629 26.88 31.90 30.10
C VAL A 629 26.95 30.74 31.09
N LEU A 630 27.29 31.08 32.33
CA LEU A 630 27.50 30.13 33.41
C LEU A 630 26.35 30.26 34.42
N THR A 631 25.55 29.20 34.56
CA THR A 631 24.44 29.12 35.53
C THR A 631 24.90 28.42 36.80
N GLY A 632 25.01 29.14 37.92
CA GLY A 632 25.46 28.60 39.22
C GLY A 632 26.59 29.41 39.87
N GLU A 633 27.18 28.89 40.95
CA GLU A 633 28.30 29.54 41.64
C GLU A 633 29.58 29.58 40.77
N LEU A 634 30.25 30.73 40.76
CA LEU A 634 31.53 30.96 40.09
C LEU A 634 32.68 30.23 40.80
N THR A 635 32.79 28.92 40.58
CA THR A 635 33.97 28.14 40.99
C THR A 635 35.10 28.29 39.97
N PRO A 636 36.38 28.21 40.38
CA PRO A 636 37.52 28.22 39.45
C PRO A 636 37.46 27.11 38.40
N GLU A 637 36.88 25.96 38.75
CA GLU A 637 36.68 24.80 37.87
C GLU A 637 35.63 25.08 36.80
N ALA A 638 34.49 25.68 37.17
CA ALA A 638 33.43 26.03 36.23
C ALA A 638 33.88 27.10 35.23
N ARG A 639 34.68 28.08 35.68
CA ARG A 639 35.28 29.09 34.79
C ARG A 639 36.24 28.47 33.77
N SER A 640 37.08 27.54 34.21
CA SER A 640 38.00 26.80 33.32
C SER A 640 37.23 25.98 32.28
N GLU A 641 36.12 25.33 32.66
CA GLU A 641 35.25 24.60 31.73
C GLU A 641 34.59 25.52 30.68
N ALA A 642 34.14 26.71 31.10
CA ALA A 642 33.57 27.72 30.22
C ALA A 642 34.61 28.25 29.21
N GLU A 643 35.81 28.59 29.68
CA GLU A 643 36.92 29.03 28.82
C GLU A 643 37.33 27.92 27.83
N ALA A 644 37.35 26.65 28.26
CA ALA A 644 37.61 25.51 27.39
C ALA A 644 36.55 25.36 26.28
N LYS A 645 35.26 25.58 26.58
CA LYS A 645 34.17 25.55 25.59
C LYS A 645 34.29 26.67 24.57
N ILE A 646 34.69 27.87 25.00
CA ILE A 646 34.94 29.00 24.10
C ILE A 646 36.14 28.70 23.21
N GLN A 647 37.23 28.21 23.78
CA GLN A 647 38.44 27.87 23.03
C GLN A 647 38.18 26.77 21.99
N ALA A 648 37.44 25.72 22.35
CA ALA A 648 37.04 24.67 21.41
C ALA A 648 36.20 25.20 20.23
N THR A 649 35.38 26.22 20.47
CA THR A 649 34.59 26.87 19.41
C THR A 649 35.48 27.71 18.50
N ARG A 650 36.45 28.44 19.09
CA ARG A 650 37.42 29.28 18.38
C ARG A 650 38.35 28.45 17.50
N GLU A 651 38.87 27.34 18.00
CA GLU A 651 39.79 26.45 17.26
C GLU A 651 39.12 25.75 16.06
N ALA A 652 37.79 25.64 16.07
CA ALA A 652 37.02 25.02 15.00
C ALA A 652 36.87 25.90 13.74
N VAL A 653 37.30 27.16 13.79
CA VAL A 653 37.20 28.13 12.69
C VAL A 653 38.59 28.71 12.40
N SER A 654 39.04 28.63 11.14
CA SER A 654 40.35 29.13 10.71
C SER A 654 40.33 30.64 10.44
N ASP A 655 41.49 31.29 10.59
CA ASP A 655 41.72 32.71 10.26
C ASP A 655 40.88 33.73 11.04
N LEU A 656 40.43 33.37 12.25
CA LEU A 656 39.77 34.30 13.17
C LEU A 656 40.75 35.40 13.59
N GLY A 657 40.34 36.67 13.43
CA GLY A 657 41.07 37.84 13.92
C GLY A 657 41.10 37.93 15.45
N GLU A 658 41.34 39.13 15.99
CA GLU A 658 41.14 39.37 17.42
C GLU A 658 39.64 39.31 17.76
N VAL A 659 39.31 38.50 18.76
CA VAL A 659 37.93 38.23 19.21
C VAL A 659 37.90 38.42 20.72
N GLU A 660 36.93 39.17 21.22
CA GLU A 660 36.71 39.36 22.64
C GLU A 660 36.07 38.08 23.24
N VAL A 661 36.54 37.63 24.39
CA VAL A 661 36.10 36.37 25.02
C VAL A 661 35.65 36.66 26.45
N ASN A 662 34.35 36.52 26.72
CA ASN A 662 33.75 36.80 28.02
C ASN A 662 33.04 35.56 28.60
N VAL A 663 33.21 35.34 29.90
CA VAL A 663 32.43 34.35 30.68
C VAL A 663 31.46 35.12 31.55
N VAL A 664 30.16 34.89 31.35
CA VAL A 664 29.09 35.72 31.92
C VAL A 664 28.33 34.90 32.98
N PRO A 665 28.41 35.28 34.27
CA PRO A 665 27.62 34.63 35.31
C PRO A 665 26.16 35.12 35.28
N ALA A 666 25.19 34.22 35.27
CA ALA A 666 23.76 34.58 35.29
C ALA A 666 22.89 33.51 35.97
N GLU A 667 21.72 33.91 36.48
CA GLU A 667 20.74 32.96 37.05
C GLU A 667 20.12 32.05 35.97
N SER A 668 19.99 32.56 34.75
CA SER A 668 19.53 31.80 33.59
C SER A 668 20.38 32.09 32.35
N VAL A 669 20.47 31.13 31.42
CA VAL A 669 21.20 31.30 30.16
C VAL A 669 20.60 32.43 29.32
N GLN A 670 19.28 32.61 29.37
CA GLN A 670 18.59 33.65 28.63
C GLN A 670 18.99 35.04 29.13
N ASP A 671 18.91 35.27 30.44
CA ASP A 671 19.21 36.57 31.04
C ASP A 671 20.68 36.96 30.84
N GLY A 672 21.58 35.98 30.96
CA GLY A 672 23.01 36.22 30.72
C GLY A 672 23.35 36.56 29.27
N ILE A 673 22.64 36.00 28.30
CA ILE A 673 22.82 36.40 26.89
C ILE A 673 22.24 37.80 26.68
N LEU A 674 21.03 38.08 27.17
CA LEU A 674 20.37 39.37 26.99
C LEU A 674 21.14 40.54 27.63
N ALA A 675 21.83 40.31 28.75
CA ALA A 675 22.65 41.33 29.43
C ALA A 675 23.88 41.77 28.62
N GLU A 676 24.36 40.96 27.68
CA GLU A 676 25.54 41.26 26.83
C GLU A 676 25.18 41.85 25.48
N LEU A 677 23.89 42.14 25.23
CA LEU A 677 23.41 42.64 23.95
C LEU A 677 23.37 44.17 23.84
N ASP A 678 23.76 44.88 24.90
CA ASP A 678 23.91 46.34 24.84
C ASP A 678 25.06 46.71 23.86
N ASP A 679 24.79 47.63 22.94
CA ASP A 679 25.71 48.07 21.87
C ASP A 679 26.12 46.97 20.84
N VAL A 680 25.23 45.99 20.60
CA VAL A 680 25.43 44.90 19.63
C VAL A 680 24.46 45.03 18.44
N GLU A 681 24.98 44.86 17.23
CA GLU A 681 24.17 44.98 16.00
C GLU A 681 23.56 43.65 15.54
N VAL A 682 24.24 42.51 15.78
CA VAL A 682 23.75 41.18 15.40
C VAL A 682 24.10 40.12 16.44
N LEU A 683 23.13 39.27 16.77
CA LEU A 683 23.31 38.08 17.60
C LEU A 683 23.35 36.83 16.71
N LEU A 684 24.44 36.04 16.75
CA LEU A 684 24.50 34.73 16.09
C LEU A 684 24.55 33.61 17.12
N ILE A 685 23.54 32.74 17.12
CA ILE A 685 23.41 31.67 18.11
C ILE A 685 23.26 30.31 17.43
N GLY A 686 23.98 29.30 17.92
CA GLY A 686 23.80 27.91 17.47
C GLY A 686 22.52 27.31 18.04
N THR A 687 21.84 26.44 17.29
CA THR A 687 20.72 25.67 17.86
C THR A 687 21.20 24.76 18.98
N THR A 688 20.28 24.35 19.86
CA THR A 688 20.49 23.20 20.74
C THR A 688 20.35 21.88 19.96
N ARG A 689 20.78 20.74 20.54
CA ARG A 689 20.62 19.40 19.92
C ARG A 689 19.17 18.91 19.88
N GLU A 690 18.28 19.55 20.63
CA GLU A 690 16.82 19.42 20.52
C GLU A 690 16.33 20.45 19.50
N GLY A 691 15.33 20.11 18.68
CA GLY A 691 14.85 20.97 17.59
C GLY A 691 14.56 22.40 18.07
N ILE A 692 14.71 23.40 17.19
CA ILE A 692 14.63 24.84 17.52
C ILE A 692 13.33 25.22 18.26
N LEU A 693 12.25 24.44 18.06
CA LEU A 693 10.92 24.71 18.58
C LEU A 693 10.40 23.65 19.56
N GLU A 694 11.22 22.68 19.97
CA GLU A 694 10.79 21.64 20.93
C GLU A 694 10.86 22.18 22.37
N ARG A 695 9.75 22.80 22.82
CA ARG A 695 9.10 22.67 24.15
C ARG A 695 8.12 23.83 24.37
N SER A 696 6.82 23.49 24.44
CA SER A 696 5.76 24.31 25.05
C SER A 696 5.57 25.71 24.44
N ARG A 697 4.62 26.49 24.95
CA ARG A 697 4.32 27.90 24.57
C ARG A 697 5.53 28.85 24.61
N PHE A 698 6.71 28.35 25.03
CA PHE A 698 7.90 29.12 25.32
C PHE A 698 9.05 28.87 24.31
N GLY A 699 9.06 27.82 23.47
CA GLY A 699 10.14 27.60 22.47
C GLY A 699 11.50 27.22 23.09
N GLY A 700 12.50 26.85 22.26
CA GLY A 700 13.88 26.60 22.72
C GLY A 700 14.63 27.89 23.11
N ILE A 701 15.78 27.80 23.81
CA ILE A 701 16.56 28.97 24.29
C ILE A 701 16.85 29.99 23.16
N PRO A 702 17.36 29.58 21.96
CA PRO A 702 17.60 30.55 20.87
C PRO A 702 16.34 31.29 20.41
N THR A 703 15.20 30.59 20.39
CA THR A 703 13.90 31.10 19.97
C THR A 703 13.31 32.05 21.02
N GLN A 704 13.51 31.76 22.30
CA GLN A 704 13.15 32.64 23.42
C GLN A 704 13.95 33.94 23.38
N ILE A 705 15.26 33.85 23.14
CA ILE A 705 16.14 35.02 23.03
C ILE A 705 15.75 35.85 21.81
N ALA A 706 15.59 35.23 20.64
CA ALA A 706 15.19 35.91 19.42
C ALA A 706 13.84 36.66 19.57
N ARG A 707 12.91 36.16 20.39
CA ARG A 707 11.64 36.86 20.71
C ARG A 707 11.77 37.94 21.78
N ALA A 708 12.74 37.80 22.68
CA ALA A 708 12.95 38.72 23.80
C ALA A 708 13.83 39.91 23.43
N THR A 709 14.59 39.84 22.33
CA THR A 709 15.44 40.91 21.82
C THR A 709 14.84 41.57 20.57
N SER A 710 15.11 42.86 20.39
CA SER A 710 14.83 43.58 19.14
C SER A 710 16.01 43.57 18.18
N ILE A 711 17.13 42.99 18.59
CA ILE A 711 18.36 42.91 17.80
C ILE A 711 18.23 41.78 16.77
N PRO A 712 18.64 42.01 15.51
CA PRO A 712 18.69 40.98 14.48
C PRO A 712 19.42 39.72 14.96
N THR A 713 18.74 38.58 14.91
CA THR A 713 19.26 37.31 15.43
C THR A 713 19.34 36.28 14.30
N ILE A 714 20.51 35.65 14.12
CA ILE A 714 20.70 34.53 13.20
C ILE A 714 20.89 33.24 14.00
N ILE A 715 19.97 32.31 13.82
CA ILE A 715 20.02 30.99 14.44
C ILE A 715 20.62 30.00 13.46
N THR A 716 21.69 29.30 13.85
CA THR A 716 22.50 28.49 12.93
C THR A 716 22.51 27.02 13.31
N ARG A 717 22.41 26.17 12.28
CA ARG A 717 22.46 24.71 12.41
C ARG A 717 23.52 24.13 11.48
N ALA A 718 24.53 23.52 12.08
CA ALA A 718 25.56 22.75 11.38
C ALA A 718 25.03 21.54 10.60
N ARG A 719 25.79 21.17 9.58
CA ARG A 719 25.57 19.98 8.77
C ARG A 719 25.82 18.70 9.59
N GLU A 720 24.83 17.82 9.68
CA GLU A 720 24.99 16.52 10.34
C GLU A 720 25.69 15.46 9.47
N SER A 721 26.45 14.57 10.12
CA SER A 721 27.18 13.47 9.46
C SER A 721 26.25 12.48 8.77
N GLN A 722 26.63 12.00 7.57
CA GLN A 722 25.77 11.18 6.69
C GLN A 722 25.34 9.82 7.27
N SER A 723 26.00 9.31 8.32
CA SER A 723 25.75 7.98 8.90
C SER A 723 24.50 7.91 9.79
N THR A 724 24.19 8.94 10.57
CA THR A 724 22.96 9.04 11.39
C THR A 724 21.71 9.27 10.53
N LEU A 725 21.85 10.02 9.44
CA LEU A 725 20.77 10.30 8.49
C LEU A 725 20.29 9.06 7.71
N ARG A 726 21.04 7.95 7.65
CA ARG A 726 20.60 6.72 6.95
C ARG A 726 19.57 5.94 7.77
N ILE A 727 19.79 5.81 9.07
CA ILE A 727 18.86 5.11 9.99
C ILE A 727 17.58 5.93 10.16
N GLN A 728 17.71 7.25 10.34
CA GLN A 728 16.56 8.15 10.35
C GLN A 728 15.83 8.24 9.01
N ARG A 729 16.50 8.01 7.87
CA ARG A 729 15.85 7.95 6.54
C ARG A 729 14.95 6.73 6.36
N ILE A 730 15.41 5.56 6.81
CA ILE A 730 14.62 4.33 6.74
C ILE A 730 13.45 4.45 7.72
N TRP A 731 13.71 4.95 8.94
CA TRP A 731 12.68 5.12 9.95
C TRP A 731 11.65 6.20 9.58
N GLY A 732 12.09 7.37 9.09
CA GLY A 732 11.23 8.44 8.62
C GLY A 732 10.35 8.02 7.44
N ALA A 733 10.87 7.21 6.50
CA ALA A 733 10.06 6.66 5.43
C ALA A 733 8.92 5.74 5.91
N ILE A 734 9.11 5.09 7.08
CA ILE A 734 8.12 4.20 7.71
C ILE A 734 7.15 4.99 8.60
N SER A 735 7.60 6.03 9.31
CA SER A 735 6.79 6.79 10.27
C SER A 735 6.13 8.06 9.70
N ASP A 736 6.61 8.62 8.60
CA ASP A 736 5.99 9.78 7.91
C ASP A 736 4.54 9.59 7.39
N PRO A 737 3.97 8.37 7.21
CA PRO A 737 2.55 8.20 6.95
C PRO A 737 1.67 8.38 8.19
N LEU A 738 2.24 8.24 9.40
CA LEU A 738 1.50 8.36 10.65
C LEU A 738 1.45 9.83 11.08
N PRO A 739 0.29 10.33 11.56
CA PRO A 739 0.19 11.70 12.03
C PRO A 739 1.01 11.86 13.32
N LYS A 740 1.96 12.80 13.30
CA LYS A 740 2.88 13.03 14.42
C LYS A 740 2.14 13.68 15.59
N LEU A 741 2.39 13.19 16.80
CA LEU A 741 1.79 13.75 18.02
C LEU A 741 2.55 15.02 18.41
N SER A 742 1.83 16.01 18.94
CA SER A 742 2.49 17.20 19.50
C SER A 742 3.25 16.85 20.78
N ALA A 743 4.29 17.60 21.11
CA ALA A 743 5.09 17.37 22.33
C ALA A 743 4.24 17.34 23.63
N ARG A 744 3.12 18.09 23.66
CA ARG A 744 2.15 18.05 24.78
C ARG A 744 1.39 16.73 24.85
N GLN A 745 0.99 16.18 23.71
CA GLN A 745 0.33 14.88 23.65
C GLN A 745 1.30 13.76 24.05
N HIS A 746 2.57 13.82 23.61
CA HIS A 746 3.59 12.87 24.07
C HIS A 746 3.72 12.83 25.60
N ALA A 747 3.88 13.99 26.22
CA ALA A 747 4.03 14.08 27.68
C ALA A 747 2.77 13.63 28.43
N ALA A 748 1.57 13.98 27.92
CA ALA A 748 0.30 13.57 28.53
C ALA A 748 0.09 12.05 28.48
N VAL A 749 0.39 11.43 27.33
CA VAL A 749 0.27 9.97 27.17
C VAL A 749 1.30 9.26 28.05
N ALA A 750 2.55 9.74 28.08
CA ALA A 750 3.60 9.18 28.93
C ALA A 750 3.23 9.24 30.42
N GLN A 751 2.72 10.38 30.88
CA GLN A 751 2.25 10.52 32.26
C GLN A 751 1.07 9.58 32.57
N SER A 752 0.08 9.48 31.66
CA SER A 752 -1.05 8.57 31.84
C SER A 752 -0.64 7.10 31.91
N MET A 753 0.39 6.69 31.16
CA MET A 753 0.90 5.32 31.19
C MET A 753 1.67 5.01 32.47
N ARG A 754 2.41 5.99 33.01
CA ARG A 754 3.07 5.85 34.32
C ARG A 754 2.05 5.66 35.44
N GLU A 755 0.95 6.39 35.40
CA GLU A 755 -0.16 6.24 36.36
C GLU A 755 -0.88 4.89 36.18
N ALA A 756 -1.10 4.46 34.94
CA ALA A 756 -1.71 3.17 34.60
C ALA A 756 -0.88 1.94 35.02
N ALA A 757 0.45 2.08 35.17
CA ALA A 757 1.33 1.00 35.61
C ALA A 757 1.15 0.63 37.09
N VAL A 758 0.50 1.47 37.90
CA VAL A 758 0.32 1.26 39.35
C VAL A 758 -1.09 0.71 39.61
N PRO A 759 -1.23 -0.47 40.23
CA PRO A 759 -2.56 -1.07 40.47
C PRO A 759 -3.27 -0.34 41.62
N THR A 760 -4.46 0.20 41.35
CA THR A 760 -5.32 0.88 42.34
C THR A 760 -6.31 -0.10 43.01
N ILE A 761 -7.06 0.36 44.01
CA ILE A 761 -8.14 -0.45 44.59
C ILE A 761 -9.19 -0.79 43.52
N ASP A 762 -9.56 0.19 42.69
CA ASP A 762 -10.51 0.01 41.58
C ASP A 762 -10.05 -1.07 40.60
N PHE A 763 -8.75 -1.16 40.34
CA PHE A 763 -8.17 -2.20 39.50
C PHE A 763 -8.50 -3.61 40.03
N TYR A 764 -8.31 -3.85 41.34
CA TYR A 764 -8.63 -5.15 41.94
C TYR A 764 -10.13 -5.45 41.95
N VAL A 765 -10.95 -4.45 42.30
CA VAL A 765 -12.42 -4.61 42.32
C VAL A 765 -12.95 -4.97 40.94
N LEU A 766 -12.51 -4.25 39.90
CA LEU A 766 -12.95 -4.51 38.53
C LEU A 766 -12.47 -5.86 38.01
N ILE A 767 -11.25 -6.30 38.35
CA ILE A 767 -10.78 -7.65 37.99
C ILE A 767 -11.61 -8.73 38.67
N THR A 768 -11.92 -8.59 39.96
CA THR A 768 -12.77 -9.56 40.67
C THR A 768 -14.13 -9.67 40.01
N LEU A 769 -14.79 -8.54 39.73
CA LEU A 769 -16.10 -8.52 39.09
C LEU A 769 -16.04 -9.10 37.66
N ALA A 770 -15.07 -8.68 36.85
CA ALA A 770 -14.88 -9.19 35.50
C ALA A 770 -14.61 -10.70 35.49
N ALA A 771 -13.73 -11.20 36.36
CA ALA A 771 -13.45 -12.63 36.48
C ALA A 771 -14.67 -13.43 36.95
N SER A 772 -15.48 -12.89 37.85
CA SER A 772 -16.75 -13.51 38.25
C SER A 772 -17.73 -13.63 37.09
N ILE A 773 -17.98 -12.53 36.37
CA ILE A 773 -18.88 -12.50 35.21
C ILE A 773 -18.38 -13.43 34.10
N ALA A 774 -17.06 -13.40 33.81
CA ALA A 774 -16.44 -14.26 32.80
C ALA A 774 -16.58 -15.75 33.15
N THR A 775 -16.29 -16.12 34.41
CA THR A 775 -16.40 -17.52 34.85
C THR A 775 -17.84 -18.02 34.77
N LEU A 776 -18.82 -17.21 35.19
CA LEU A 776 -20.24 -17.56 35.07
C LEU A 776 -20.67 -17.65 33.59
N GLY A 777 -20.21 -16.74 32.73
CA GLY A 777 -20.48 -16.78 31.30
C GLY A 777 -19.90 -18.02 30.61
N LEU A 778 -18.69 -18.43 31.00
CA LEU A 778 -18.03 -19.66 30.53
C LEU A 778 -18.83 -20.90 30.92
N LEU A 779 -19.26 -20.99 32.18
CA LEU A 779 -20.08 -22.11 32.67
C LEU A 779 -21.48 -22.14 32.03
N GLN A 780 -22.03 -20.98 31.65
CA GLN A 780 -23.30 -20.86 30.93
C GLN A 780 -23.16 -21.04 29.41
N ASN A 781 -21.95 -21.23 28.90
CA ASN A 781 -21.66 -21.27 27.46
C ASN A 781 -22.22 -20.05 26.69
N SER A 782 -22.10 -18.84 27.28
CA SER A 782 -22.66 -17.60 26.76
C SER A 782 -21.57 -16.60 26.35
N GLY A 783 -21.24 -16.59 25.06
CA GLY A 783 -20.29 -15.63 24.47
C GLY A 783 -20.64 -14.17 24.77
N ALA A 784 -21.93 -13.81 24.81
CA ALA A 784 -22.37 -12.43 25.11
C ALA A 784 -22.01 -11.98 26.54
N VAL A 785 -22.18 -12.84 27.54
CA VAL A 785 -21.80 -12.55 28.93
C VAL A 785 -20.29 -12.48 29.08
N ILE A 786 -19.58 -13.35 28.37
CA ILE A 786 -18.11 -13.37 28.31
C ILE A 786 -17.58 -12.04 27.72
N ILE A 787 -18.17 -11.55 26.63
CA ILE A 787 -17.84 -10.24 26.04
C ILE A 787 -18.13 -9.10 27.02
N GLY A 788 -19.27 -9.15 27.73
CA GLY A 788 -19.63 -8.18 28.77
C GLY A 788 -18.58 -8.11 29.89
N ALA A 789 -18.02 -9.25 30.30
CA ALA A 789 -16.95 -9.29 31.29
C ALA A 789 -15.63 -8.64 30.80
N MET A 790 -15.29 -8.83 29.52
CA MET A 790 -14.07 -8.25 28.93
C MET A 790 -14.10 -6.71 28.92
N LEU A 791 -15.28 -6.10 28.76
CA LEU A 791 -15.45 -4.64 28.78
C LEU A 791 -15.13 -4.00 30.13
N VAL A 792 -15.28 -4.76 31.23
CA VAL A 792 -15.11 -4.26 32.59
C VAL A 792 -13.64 -4.34 33.03
N ALA A 793 -12.85 -5.23 32.43
CA ALA A 793 -11.56 -5.60 32.97
C ALA A 793 -10.44 -4.59 32.65
N PRO A 794 -9.70 -4.08 33.65
CA PRO A 794 -8.69 -3.04 33.46
C PRO A 794 -7.29 -3.57 33.10
N LEU A 795 -7.14 -4.84 32.71
CA LEU A 795 -5.82 -5.46 32.47
C LEU A 795 -5.05 -4.81 31.32
N MET A 796 -5.72 -4.19 30.35
CA MET A 796 -5.04 -3.56 29.21
C MET A 796 -4.15 -2.39 29.63
N ALA A 797 -4.53 -1.64 30.68
CA ALA A 797 -3.82 -0.43 31.10
C ALA A 797 -2.35 -0.71 31.52
N PRO A 798 -2.05 -1.64 32.46
CA PRO A 798 -0.66 -1.98 32.79
C PRO A 798 0.09 -2.66 31.64
N ILE A 799 -0.63 -3.37 30.74
CA ILE A 799 -0.03 -4.03 29.57
C ILE A 799 0.50 -3.01 28.55
N LEU A 800 -0.27 -1.96 28.27
CA LEU A 800 0.17 -0.88 27.38
C LEU A 800 1.30 -0.05 28.00
N ALA A 801 1.27 0.16 29.32
CA ALA A 801 2.35 0.83 30.04
C ALA A 801 3.68 0.07 29.92
N MET A 802 3.66 -1.28 29.98
CA MET A 802 4.84 -2.09 29.69
C MET A 802 5.37 -1.83 28.27
N GLY A 803 4.50 -1.84 27.26
CA GLY A 803 4.88 -1.56 25.86
C GLY A 803 5.52 -0.18 25.66
N MET A 804 5.01 0.86 26.33
CA MET A 804 5.60 2.20 26.29
C MET A 804 6.94 2.28 27.01
N SER A 805 7.03 1.76 28.24
CA SER A 805 8.25 1.80 29.05
C SER A 805 9.43 1.07 28.40
N MET A 806 9.13 0.06 27.60
CA MET A 806 10.08 -0.71 26.80
C MET A 806 10.71 0.12 25.67
N VAL A 807 9.94 1.06 25.09
CA VAL A 807 10.40 2.01 24.07
C VAL A 807 11.19 3.16 24.69
N GLN A 808 10.70 3.68 25.82
CA GLN A 808 11.34 4.80 26.54
C GLN A 808 12.52 4.37 27.42
N ALA A 809 12.78 3.07 27.54
CA ALA A 809 13.81 2.47 28.42
C ALA A 809 13.62 2.79 29.92
N GLU A 810 12.36 2.98 30.36
CA GLU A 810 12.01 3.25 31.76
C GLU A 810 11.81 1.95 32.56
N THR A 811 12.91 1.32 33.00
CA THR A 811 12.90 0.03 33.71
C THR A 811 11.97 0.01 34.92
N ARG A 812 11.87 1.12 35.66
CA ARG A 812 11.01 1.20 36.85
C ARG A 812 9.53 1.05 36.51
N VAL A 813 9.07 1.72 35.45
CA VAL A 813 7.66 1.67 34.99
C VAL A 813 7.35 0.30 34.40
N PHE A 814 8.31 -0.28 33.68
CA PHE A 814 8.20 -1.65 33.16
C PHE A 814 7.97 -2.66 34.29
N VAL A 815 8.78 -2.62 35.36
CA VAL A 815 8.64 -3.53 36.52
C VAL A 815 7.30 -3.32 37.23
N LEU A 816 6.85 -2.08 37.41
CA LEU A 816 5.54 -1.79 38.01
C LEU A 816 4.39 -2.37 37.17
N GLY A 817 4.45 -2.23 35.84
CA GLY A 817 3.47 -2.83 34.92
C GLY A 817 3.46 -4.36 34.97
N VAL A 818 4.63 -5.00 35.06
CA VAL A 818 4.76 -6.45 35.24
C VAL A 818 4.13 -6.89 36.57
N GLU A 819 4.44 -6.19 37.67
CA GLU A 819 3.90 -6.49 38.99
C GLU A 819 2.37 -6.36 39.03
N ALA A 820 1.82 -5.28 38.46
CA ALA A 820 0.38 -5.07 38.36
C ALA A 820 -0.32 -6.18 37.57
N THR A 821 0.26 -6.57 36.43
CA THR A 821 -0.26 -7.61 35.56
C THR A 821 -0.25 -8.98 36.25
N ILE A 822 0.84 -9.35 36.92
CA ILE A 822 0.94 -10.61 37.67
C ILE A 822 -0.09 -10.69 38.80
N LYS A 823 -0.27 -9.61 39.57
CA LYS A 823 -1.28 -9.57 40.64
C LYS A 823 -2.70 -9.70 40.09
N GLY A 824 -2.98 -9.04 38.95
CA GLY A 824 -4.26 -9.17 38.24
C GLY A 824 -4.52 -10.60 37.74
N ILE A 825 -3.52 -11.24 37.14
CA ILE A 825 -3.56 -12.65 36.70
C ILE A 825 -3.89 -13.57 37.86
N ALA A 826 -3.14 -13.47 38.96
CA ALA A 826 -3.33 -14.32 40.13
C ALA A 826 -4.74 -14.17 40.72
N LEU A 827 -5.27 -12.94 40.78
CA LEU A 827 -6.62 -12.68 41.28
C LEU A 827 -7.69 -13.25 40.35
N ALA A 828 -7.56 -13.09 39.03
CA ALA A 828 -8.53 -13.62 38.08
C ALA A 828 -8.61 -15.16 38.12
N ILE A 829 -7.46 -15.82 38.17
CA ILE A 829 -7.36 -17.29 38.31
C ILE A 829 -7.98 -17.74 39.63
N LEU A 830 -7.66 -17.06 40.74
CA LEU A 830 -8.21 -17.38 42.06
C LEU A 830 -9.74 -17.27 42.09
N VAL A 831 -10.30 -16.20 41.52
CA VAL A 831 -11.76 -16.00 41.45
C VAL A 831 -12.42 -17.09 40.60
N GLY A 832 -11.86 -17.40 39.43
CA GLY A 832 -12.37 -18.48 38.58
C GLY A 832 -12.34 -19.83 39.28
N LEU A 833 -11.24 -20.15 39.94
CA LEU A 833 -11.08 -21.37 40.74
C LEU A 833 -12.13 -21.49 41.84
N VAL A 834 -12.31 -20.43 42.64
CA VAL A 834 -13.29 -20.43 43.75
C VAL A 834 -14.71 -20.64 43.24
N ILE A 835 -15.09 -19.98 42.14
CA ILE A 835 -16.43 -20.13 41.55
C ILE A 835 -16.65 -21.55 41.04
N VAL A 836 -15.65 -22.14 40.39
CA VAL A 836 -15.76 -23.49 39.81
C VAL A 836 -15.81 -24.56 40.91
N ILE A 837 -15.07 -24.41 42.00
CA ILE A 837 -15.14 -25.33 43.16
C ILE A 837 -16.53 -25.33 43.81
N ILE A 838 -17.24 -24.19 43.80
CA ILE A 838 -18.58 -24.05 44.36
C ILE A 838 -19.67 -24.44 43.35
N SER A 839 -19.34 -24.51 42.06
CA SER A 839 -20.28 -24.79 40.97
C SER A 839 -20.66 -26.27 40.91
N PRO A 840 -21.95 -26.60 40.67
CA PRO A 840 -22.38 -27.96 40.36
C PRO A 840 -22.11 -28.37 38.90
N ILE A 841 -21.72 -27.43 38.03
CA ILE A 841 -21.41 -27.67 36.61
C ILE A 841 -19.90 -27.81 36.44
N THR A 842 -19.45 -29.01 36.07
CA THR A 842 -18.03 -29.37 35.91
C THR A 842 -17.67 -29.88 34.50
N ASP A 843 -18.65 -30.00 33.61
CA ASP A 843 -18.41 -30.42 32.23
C ASP A 843 -17.92 -29.25 31.38
N PRO A 844 -16.91 -29.44 30.52
CA PRO A 844 -16.35 -28.37 29.72
C PRO A 844 -17.35 -27.91 28.65
N THR A 845 -17.65 -26.61 28.64
CA THR A 845 -18.48 -25.99 27.62
C THR A 845 -17.68 -25.68 26.34
N ALA A 846 -18.37 -25.45 25.22
CA ALA A 846 -17.72 -25.08 23.96
C ALA A 846 -16.88 -23.80 24.09
N GLU A 847 -17.36 -22.81 24.85
CA GLU A 847 -16.62 -21.57 25.14
C GLU A 847 -15.35 -21.81 25.98
N ILE A 848 -15.33 -22.82 26.87
CA ILE A 848 -14.14 -23.20 27.63
C ILE A 848 -13.12 -23.87 26.71
N LEU A 849 -13.56 -24.85 25.91
CA LEU A 849 -12.69 -25.60 24.98
C LEU A 849 -12.10 -24.71 23.89
N ALA A 850 -12.86 -23.73 23.40
CA ALA A 850 -12.36 -22.75 22.42
C ALA A 850 -11.18 -21.92 22.93
N ARG A 851 -10.90 -21.89 24.25
CA ARG A 851 -9.80 -21.14 24.86
C ARG A 851 -8.63 -21.99 25.32
N THR A 852 -8.61 -23.28 24.99
CA THR A 852 -7.50 -24.18 25.31
C THR A 852 -6.59 -24.49 24.11
N GLN A 853 -7.02 -24.13 22.89
CA GLN A 853 -6.30 -24.39 21.64
C GLN A 853 -5.79 -23.08 21.03
N PRO A 854 -4.51 -22.71 21.22
CA PRO A 854 -3.97 -21.47 20.66
C PRO A 854 -3.88 -21.55 19.13
N ASN A 855 -4.39 -20.52 18.45
CA ASN A 855 -4.33 -20.41 16.99
C ASN A 855 -3.45 -19.22 16.55
N ILE A 856 -2.83 -19.34 15.36
CA ILE A 856 -2.15 -18.23 14.66
C ILE A 856 -3.09 -17.03 14.50
N LEU A 857 -4.39 -17.27 14.28
CA LEU A 857 -5.39 -16.21 14.18
C LEU A 857 -5.54 -15.43 15.49
N ASP A 858 -5.52 -16.08 16.65
CA ASP A 858 -5.58 -15.41 17.96
C ASP A 858 -4.36 -14.49 18.14
N LEU A 859 -3.19 -14.95 17.71
CA LEU A 859 -1.96 -14.16 17.74
C LEU A 859 -2.07 -12.93 16.82
N MET A 860 -2.62 -13.07 15.62
CA MET A 860 -2.83 -11.94 14.70
C MET A 860 -3.82 -10.92 15.30
N VAL A 861 -4.89 -11.40 15.92
CA VAL A 861 -5.86 -10.53 16.62
C VAL A 861 -5.19 -9.83 17.81
N ALA A 862 -4.35 -10.52 18.58
CA ALA A 862 -3.60 -9.93 19.69
C ALA A 862 -2.61 -8.85 19.23
N LEU A 863 -1.86 -9.09 18.14
CA LEU A 863 -0.98 -8.10 17.52
C LEU A 863 -1.77 -6.88 17.03
N ALA A 864 -2.88 -7.09 16.33
CA ALA A 864 -3.75 -6.01 15.87
C ALA A 864 -4.34 -5.22 17.06
N SER A 865 -4.76 -5.91 18.12
CA SER A 865 -5.32 -5.31 19.33
C SER A 865 -4.27 -4.46 20.07
N GLY A 866 -3.04 -4.94 20.21
CA GLY A 866 -1.95 -4.16 20.81
C GLY A 866 -1.60 -2.91 20.01
N ALA A 867 -1.58 -3.02 18.67
CA ALA A 867 -1.35 -1.87 17.80
C ALA A 867 -2.51 -0.85 17.86
N ALA A 868 -3.75 -1.33 17.79
CA ALA A 868 -4.94 -0.50 17.91
C ALA A 868 -5.03 0.19 19.27
N ALA A 869 -4.69 -0.50 20.36
CA ALA A 869 -4.69 0.05 21.71
C ALA A 869 -3.61 1.13 21.89
N GLY A 870 -2.38 0.87 21.43
CA GLY A 870 -1.29 1.86 21.45
C GLY A 870 -1.61 3.11 20.63
N TYR A 871 -2.31 2.95 19.52
CA TYR A 871 -2.77 4.07 18.69
C TYR A 871 -3.93 4.84 19.34
N ALA A 872 -4.95 4.13 19.83
CA ALA A 872 -6.14 4.74 20.45
C ALA A 872 -5.79 5.52 21.72
N ILE A 873 -4.87 5.02 22.55
CA ILE A 873 -4.49 5.70 23.79
C ILE A 873 -3.64 6.94 23.54
N SER A 874 -2.94 6.96 22.41
CA SER A 874 -2.15 8.12 21.98
C SER A 874 -3.01 9.23 21.38
N ARG A 875 -4.29 8.97 21.06
CA ARG A 875 -5.22 9.94 20.46
C ARG A 875 -6.55 9.99 21.20
N SER A 876 -6.80 11.11 21.87
CA SER A 876 -8.06 11.38 22.56
C SER A 876 -9.32 11.25 21.68
N GLU A 877 -9.21 11.54 20.37
CA GLU A 877 -10.31 11.42 19.40
C GLU A 877 -10.72 9.96 19.12
N VAL A 878 -9.79 9.02 19.25
CA VAL A 878 -9.98 7.59 18.93
C VAL A 878 -10.10 6.74 20.20
N ALA A 879 -9.89 7.34 21.38
CA ALA A 879 -10.04 6.68 22.68
C ALA A 879 -11.44 6.06 22.90
N ALA A 880 -12.47 6.57 22.22
CA ALA A 880 -13.81 5.98 22.21
C ALA A 880 -13.86 4.54 21.64
N ALA A 881 -12.85 4.11 20.87
CA ALA A 881 -12.73 2.76 20.32
C ALA A 881 -12.10 1.75 21.31
N MET A 882 -11.56 2.19 22.46
CA MET A 882 -10.90 1.32 23.43
C MET A 882 -11.75 0.14 23.92
N PRO A 883 -13.08 0.27 24.14
CA PRO A 883 -13.92 -0.86 24.52
C PRO A 883 -13.88 -2.00 23.48
N GLY A 884 -13.88 -1.67 22.18
CA GLY A 884 -13.80 -2.66 21.10
C GLY A 884 -12.44 -3.37 21.05
N VAL A 885 -11.36 -2.65 21.31
CA VAL A 885 -10.00 -3.21 21.38
C VAL A 885 -9.81 -4.12 22.60
N ALA A 886 -10.45 -3.79 23.72
CA ALA A 886 -10.45 -4.64 24.91
C ALA A 886 -11.23 -5.95 24.69
N ILE A 887 -12.34 -5.91 23.94
CA ILE A 887 -13.10 -7.10 23.55
C ILE A 887 -12.27 -8.03 22.65
N SER A 888 -11.59 -7.48 21.64
CA SER A 888 -10.84 -8.29 20.67
C SER A 888 -9.62 -9.00 21.28
N ALA A 889 -9.00 -8.44 22.32
CA ALA A 889 -7.84 -9.01 22.98
C ALA A 889 -8.17 -10.21 23.90
N ALA A 890 -9.42 -10.33 24.35
CA ALA A 890 -9.97 -11.49 25.04
C ALA A 890 -9.13 -12.06 26.22
N LEU A 891 -8.48 -11.21 27.02
CA LEU A 891 -7.46 -11.63 28.00
C LEU A 891 -8.00 -12.28 29.29
N VAL A 892 -9.15 -11.86 29.81
CA VAL A 892 -9.68 -12.37 31.09
C VAL A 892 -10.23 -13.80 30.99
N PRO A 893 -11.03 -14.17 29.97
CA PRO A 893 -11.63 -15.50 29.94
C PRO A 893 -10.63 -16.65 29.92
N PRO A 894 -9.49 -16.61 29.18
CA PRO A 894 -8.45 -17.63 29.29
C PRO A 894 -7.92 -17.78 30.73
N LEU A 895 -7.76 -16.70 31.49
CA LEU A 895 -7.35 -16.77 32.90
C LEU A 895 -8.42 -17.44 33.78
N CYS A 896 -9.70 -17.19 33.51
CA CYS A 896 -10.80 -17.88 34.17
C CYS A 896 -10.84 -19.37 33.77
N VAL A 897 -10.51 -19.73 32.53
CA VAL A 897 -10.37 -21.12 32.07
C VAL A 897 -9.19 -21.82 32.75
N VAL A 898 -8.09 -21.11 33.03
CA VAL A 898 -7.02 -21.64 33.89
C VAL A 898 -7.55 -21.94 35.29
N GLY A 899 -8.32 -21.02 35.89
CA GLY A 899 -8.99 -21.26 37.17
C GLY A 899 -9.95 -22.45 37.14
N TYR A 900 -10.70 -22.60 36.06
CA TYR A 900 -11.59 -23.74 35.82
C TYR A 900 -10.84 -25.06 35.72
N GLY A 901 -9.80 -25.15 34.90
CA GLY A 901 -9.00 -26.37 34.74
C GLY A 901 -8.34 -26.79 36.05
N LEU A 902 -7.86 -25.83 36.85
CA LEU A 902 -7.36 -26.09 38.20
C LEU A 902 -8.47 -26.59 39.15
N GLY A 903 -9.70 -26.09 39.02
CA GLY A 903 -10.85 -26.49 39.83
C GLY A 903 -11.33 -27.91 39.52
N VAL A 904 -11.28 -28.33 38.25
CA VAL A 904 -11.67 -29.68 37.79
C VAL A 904 -10.46 -30.65 37.80
N SER A 905 -9.28 -30.19 38.19
CA SER A 905 -8.01 -30.95 38.15
C SER A 905 -7.56 -31.39 36.75
N ASP A 906 -8.01 -30.69 35.70
CA ASP A 906 -7.53 -30.88 34.33
C ASP A 906 -6.38 -29.90 34.01
N LEU A 907 -5.16 -30.43 34.06
CA LEU A 907 -3.95 -29.66 33.80
C LEU A 907 -3.78 -29.34 32.29
N SER A 908 -4.40 -30.10 31.39
CA SER A 908 -4.33 -29.85 29.94
C SER A 908 -5.12 -28.61 29.57
N ILE A 909 -6.35 -28.49 30.09
CA ILE A 909 -7.19 -27.29 29.92
C ILE A 909 -6.47 -26.05 30.49
N SER A 910 -5.90 -26.20 31.69
CA SER A 910 -5.15 -25.14 32.36
C SER A 910 -3.91 -24.69 31.56
N ALA A 911 -3.12 -25.65 31.06
CA ALA A 911 -1.91 -25.35 30.29
C ALA A 911 -2.22 -24.69 28.94
N GLY A 912 -3.24 -25.18 28.23
CA GLY A 912 -3.67 -24.62 26.94
C GLY A 912 -4.16 -23.18 27.05
N ALA A 913 -4.99 -22.89 28.06
CA ALA A 913 -5.49 -21.53 28.29
C ALA A 913 -4.42 -20.56 28.81
N LEU A 914 -3.51 -21.03 29.66
CA LEU A 914 -2.38 -20.21 30.13
C LEU A 914 -1.45 -19.84 28.98
N LEU A 915 -1.24 -20.77 28.05
CA LEU A 915 -0.44 -20.58 26.87
C LEU A 915 -1.07 -19.57 25.90
N LEU A 916 -2.37 -19.69 25.61
CA LEU A 916 -3.12 -18.71 24.82
C LEU A 916 -3.04 -17.30 25.44
N PHE A 917 -3.21 -17.20 26.77
CA PHE A 917 -3.07 -15.93 27.48
C PHE A 917 -1.65 -15.34 27.34
N THR A 918 -0.62 -16.16 27.57
CA THR A 918 0.77 -15.69 27.60
C THR A 918 1.22 -15.23 26.21
N THR A 919 0.86 -15.96 25.17
CA THR A 919 1.17 -15.58 23.78
C THR A 919 0.48 -14.27 23.39
N ASN A 920 -0.81 -14.12 23.71
CA ASN A 920 -1.55 -12.87 23.47
C ASN A 920 -0.98 -11.69 24.26
N LEU A 921 -0.64 -11.88 25.54
CA LEU A 921 -0.04 -10.85 26.38
C LEU A 921 1.24 -10.30 25.75
N ILE A 922 2.18 -11.17 25.37
CA ILE A 922 3.45 -10.70 24.82
C ILE A 922 3.26 -10.06 23.44
N ALA A 923 2.37 -10.60 22.60
CA ALA A 923 2.03 -10.01 21.31
C ALA A 923 1.48 -8.58 21.45
N ILE A 924 0.59 -8.36 22.42
CA ILE A 924 0.02 -7.03 22.71
C ILE A 924 1.12 -6.08 23.17
N VAL A 925 1.98 -6.48 24.12
CA VAL A 925 3.09 -5.64 24.63
C VAL A 925 4.02 -5.24 23.48
N LEU A 926 4.40 -6.18 22.61
CA LEU A 926 5.28 -5.94 21.47
C LEU A 926 4.63 -5.01 20.43
N ALA A 927 3.38 -5.28 20.05
CA ALA A 927 2.68 -4.47 19.05
C ALA A 927 2.39 -3.04 19.56
N ALA A 928 2.05 -2.89 20.84
CA ALA A 928 1.91 -1.59 21.48
C ALA A 928 3.25 -0.84 21.49
N GLY A 929 4.36 -1.51 21.86
CA GLY A 929 5.70 -0.94 21.81
C GLY A 929 6.12 -0.49 20.40
N ILE A 930 5.88 -1.32 19.38
CA ILE A 930 6.12 -0.94 17.97
C ILE A 930 5.29 0.29 17.60
N THR A 931 4.04 0.36 18.06
CA THR A 931 3.14 1.49 17.77
C THR A 931 3.61 2.77 18.44
N PHE A 932 4.00 2.73 19.72
CA PHE A 932 4.59 3.89 20.39
C PHE A 932 5.90 4.33 19.73
N LEU A 933 6.77 3.40 19.34
CA LEU A 933 7.98 3.73 18.60
C LEU A 933 7.66 4.39 17.25
N ALA A 934 6.64 3.90 16.53
CA ALA A 934 6.18 4.45 15.26
C ALA A 934 5.55 5.85 15.40
N LEU A 935 4.90 6.12 16.53
CA LEU A 935 4.35 7.43 16.90
C LEU A 935 5.41 8.42 17.42
N GLY A 936 6.68 8.00 17.46
CA GLY A 936 7.81 8.88 17.76
C GLY A 936 8.19 8.97 19.23
N PHE A 937 7.70 8.07 20.08
CA PHE A 937 8.20 7.96 21.46
C PHE A 937 9.68 7.50 21.41
N GLN A 938 10.57 8.28 22.02
CA GLN A 938 12.01 8.02 22.08
C GLN A 938 12.49 8.06 23.54
N PRO A 939 13.59 7.38 23.90
CA PRO A 939 14.19 7.49 25.22
C PRO A 939 14.60 8.94 25.52
N GLU A 940 14.25 9.48 26.68
CA GLU A 940 14.76 10.76 27.15
C GLU A 940 16.26 10.61 27.49
N ARG A 941 17.12 11.46 26.89
CA ARG A 941 18.55 11.69 27.17
C ARG A 941 19.27 10.66 28.08
N GLY A 942 20.23 9.91 27.51
CA GLY A 942 21.36 9.37 28.27
C GLY A 942 22.06 8.16 27.65
N GLU A 943 23.22 8.35 27.03
CA GLU A 943 24.11 7.30 26.51
C GLU A 943 23.54 6.37 25.39
N LYS A 944 24.37 6.06 24.39
CA LYS A 944 24.07 5.07 23.34
C LYS A 944 23.68 3.68 23.88
N GLY A 945 23.84 3.44 25.19
CA GLY A 945 23.49 2.21 25.89
C GLY A 945 22.00 2.04 26.20
N GLU A 946 21.21 3.09 26.38
CA GLU A 946 19.82 2.97 26.83
C GLU A 946 18.87 2.49 25.73
N LEU A 947 19.03 3.02 24.50
CA LEU A 947 18.30 2.51 23.33
C LEU A 947 18.67 1.04 23.03
N ALA A 948 19.94 0.66 23.22
CA ALA A 948 20.39 -0.71 23.05
C ALA A 948 19.82 -1.65 24.13
N ARG A 949 19.58 -1.16 25.35
CA ARG A 949 18.90 -1.92 26.42
C ARG A 949 17.43 -2.14 26.10
N GLY A 950 16.71 -1.12 25.66
CA GLY A 950 15.31 -1.25 25.22
C GLY A 950 15.15 -2.23 24.04
N LEU A 951 16.02 -2.10 23.03
CA LEU A 951 16.06 -3.03 21.88
C LEU A 951 16.46 -4.46 22.27
N ARG A 952 17.36 -4.65 23.25
CA ARG A 952 17.70 -5.98 23.77
C ARG A 952 16.55 -6.62 24.51
N LEU A 953 15.86 -5.87 25.37
CA LEU A 953 14.65 -6.35 26.04
C LEU A 953 13.59 -6.77 25.01
N ALA A 954 13.41 -5.98 23.94
CA ALA A 954 12.52 -6.33 22.83
C ALA A 954 12.91 -7.59 22.08
N ALA A 955 14.20 -7.75 21.76
CA ALA A 955 14.69 -8.95 21.10
C ALA A 955 14.53 -10.20 21.98
N VAL A 956 14.75 -10.08 23.30
CA VAL A 956 14.59 -11.18 24.25
C VAL A 956 13.12 -11.58 24.40
N SER A 957 12.22 -10.60 24.53
CA SER A 957 10.77 -10.85 24.59
C SER A 957 10.25 -11.51 23.30
N LEU A 958 10.70 -11.03 22.14
CA LEU A 958 10.35 -11.61 20.83
C LEU A 958 10.89 -13.04 20.66
N ALA A 959 12.14 -13.28 21.10
CA ALA A 959 12.74 -14.61 21.08
C ALA A 959 11.99 -15.59 22.00
N ALA A 960 11.54 -15.14 23.18
CA ALA A 960 10.73 -15.96 24.08
C ALA A 960 9.38 -16.35 23.44
N VAL A 961 8.70 -15.42 22.77
CA VAL A 961 7.47 -15.71 22.01
C VAL A 961 7.72 -16.72 20.91
N PHE A 962 8.79 -16.52 20.13
CA PHE A 962 9.11 -17.40 19.02
C PHE A 962 9.43 -18.81 19.50
N VAL A 963 10.17 -18.96 20.61
CA VAL A 963 10.46 -20.27 21.22
C VAL A 963 9.18 -20.93 21.73
N ILE A 964 8.32 -20.21 22.44
CA ILE A 964 7.04 -20.74 22.93
C ILE A 964 6.16 -21.18 21.76
N LEU A 965 6.00 -20.34 20.73
CA LEU A 965 5.20 -20.64 19.55
C LEU A 965 5.77 -21.81 18.75
N ALA A 966 7.10 -21.90 18.64
CA ALA A 966 7.76 -23.03 18.00
C ALA A 966 7.49 -24.34 18.76
N ILE A 967 7.58 -24.34 20.10
CA ILE A 967 7.27 -25.53 20.92
C ILE A 967 5.81 -25.96 20.73
N VAL A 968 4.88 -25.01 20.67
CA VAL A 968 3.44 -25.29 20.49
C VAL A 968 3.15 -25.79 19.09
N THR A 969 3.75 -25.16 18.08
CA THR A 969 3.60 -25.58 16.69
C THR A 969 4.17 -26.97 16.50
N ILE A 970 5.36 -27.26 17.04
CA ILE A 970 5.97 -28.59 17.01
C ILE A 970 5.04 -29.61 17.68
N ARG A 971 4.50 -29.32 18.87
CA ARG A 971 3.56 -30.23 19.56
C ARG A 971 2.23 -30.42 18.83
N THR A 972 1.73 -29.38 18.18
CA THR A 972 0.46 -29.43 17.42
C THR A 972 0.66 -30.23 16.14
N VAL A 973 1.78 -30.04 15.45
CA VAL A 973 2.18 -30.83 14.27
C VAL A 973 2.45 -32.28 14.67
N GLU A 974 3.20 -32.54 15.75
CA GLU A 974 3.40 -33.91 16.28
C GLU A 974 2.07 -34.59 16.67
N GLN A 975 1.07 -33.81 17.08
CA GLN A 975 -0.26 -34.34 17.41
C GLN A 975 -1.08 -34.63 16.14
N GLN A 976 -1.04 -33.75 15.14
CA GLN A 976 -1.69 -33.99 13.85
C GLN A 976 -1.04 -35.16 13.11
N ASP A 977 0.29 -35.24 13.08
CA ASP A 977 1.04 -36.35 12.48
C ASP A 977 0.66 -37.70 13.11
N ARG A 978 0.32 -37.72 14.41
CA ARG A 978 -0.18 -38.93 15.09
C ARG A 978 -1.60 -39.29 14.69
N GLU A 979 -2.50 -38.31 14.58
CA GLU A 979 -3.88 -38.54 14.13
C GLU A 979 -3.90 -38.97 12.65
N ASP A 980 -3.10 -38.34 11.80
CA ASP A 980 -2.94 -38.71 10.38
C ASP A 980 -2.31 -40.11 10.24
N ALA A 981 -1.32 -40.46 11.08
CA ALA A 981 -0.76 -41.81 11.10
C ALA A 981 -1.78 -42.87 11.54
N VAL A 982 -2.68 -42.56 12.49
CA VAL A 982 -3.80 -43.45 12.86
C VAL A 982 -4.71 -43.67 11.66
N VAL A 983 -5.10 -42.59 10.95
CA VAL A 983 -5.97 -42.67 9.76
C VAL A 983 -5.32 -43.47 8.65
N GLU A 984 -4.06 -43.18 8.32
CA GLU A 984 -3.34 -43.83 7.22
C GLU A 984 -3.13 -45.32 7.50
N LEU A 985 -2.73 -45.70 8.71
CA LEU A 985 -2.56 -47.10 9.10
C LEU A 985 -3.90 -47.85 9.12
N PHE A 986 -4.95 -47.22 9.66
CA PHE A 986 -6.29 -47.80 9.70
C PHE A 986 -6.86 -48.00 8.29
N GLU A 987 -6.82 -46.99 7.44
CA GLU A 987 -7.29 -47.11 6.05
C GLU A 987 -6.47 -48.13 5.26
N GLN A 988 -5.15 -48.15 5.40
CA GLN A 988 -4.29 -49.09 4.68
C GLN A 988 -4.58 -50.55 5.07
N GLN A 989 -4.77 -50.82 6.37
CA GLN A 989 -5.06 -52.17 6.87
C GLN A 989 -6.50 -52.62 6.57
N VAL A 990 -7.48 -51.71 6.65
CA VAL A 990 -8.90 -52.01 6.35
C VAL A 990 -9.16 -52.18 4.85
N VAL A 991 -8.56 -51.33 4.01
CA VAL A 991 -8.65 -51.44 2.54
C VAL A 991 -7.97 -52.71 2.03
N ALA A 992 -6.90 -53.15 2.68
CA ALA A 992 -6.21 -54.38 2.30
C ALA A 992 -7.01 -55.67 2.61
N GLN A 993 -7.91 -55.66 3.59
CA GLN A 993 -8.55 -56.88 4.11
C GLN A 993 -10.07 -56.98 3.89
N VAL A 994 -10.81 -55.86 3.86
CA VAL A 994 -12.28 -55.89 4.02
C VAL A 994 -13.04 -55.03 3.00
N GLY A 995 -12.56 -53.82 2.72
CA GLY A 995 -13.24 -52.91 1.80
C GLY A 995 -12.94 -51.43 2.03
N ARG A 996 -13.86 -50.55 1.61
CA ARG A 996 -13.63 -49.09 1.64
C ARG A 996 -14.20 -48.47 2.92
N VAL A 997 -13.43 -47.63 3.57
CA VAL A 997 -13.89 -46.79 4.70
C VAL A 997 -14.74 -45.65 4.14
N GLU A 998 -15.97 -45.50 4.64
CA GLU A 998 -16.92 -44.48 4.21
C GLU A 998 -16.94 -43.28 5.15
N ASP A 999 -16.86 -43.54 6.46
CA ASP A 999 -16.79 -42.52 7.49
C ASP A 999 -15.87 -43.00 8.63
N LEU A 1000 -15.01 -42.13 9.12
CA LEU A 1000 -14.06 -42.39 10.20
C LEU A 1000 -14.03 -41.19 11.14
N VAL A 1001 -14.59 -41.37 12.33
CA VAL A 1001 -14.60 -40.36 13.39
C VAL A 1001 -13.59 -40.76 14.45
N ILE A 1002 -12.62 -39.89 14.72
CA ILE A 1002 -11.61 -40.11 15.76
C ILE A 1002 -11.92 -39.19 16.93
N GLU A 1003 -12.25 -39.77 18.07
CA GLU A 1003 -12.45 -39.05 19.33
C GLU A 1003 -11.30 -39.33 20.30
N ARG A 1004 -10.66 -38.25 20.79
CA ARG A 1004 -9.60 -38.38 21.78
C ARG A 1004 -10.18 -38.48 23.19
N LYS A 1005 -9.82 -39.54 23.92
CA LYS A 1005 -10.21 -39.71 25.33
C LYS A 1005 -8.98 -39.92 26.22
N GLY A 1006 -8.53 -38.85 26.87
CA GLY A 1006 -7.33 -38.88 27.73
C GLY A 1006 -6.04 -39.10 26.93
N ASN A 1007 -5.37 -40.24 27.18
CA ASN A 1007 -4.12 -40.63 26.49
C ASN A 1007 -4.36 -41.66 25.36
N GLY A 1008 -5.62 -41.92 24.99
CA GLY A 1008 -6.01 -42.88 23.96
C GLY A 1008 -6.95 -42.31 22.91
N PHE A 1009 -7.17 -43.09 21.85
CA PHE A 1009 -8.06 -42.76 20.73
C PHE A 1009 -9.24 -43.72 20.69
N ILE A 1010 -10.43 -43.19 20.47
CA ILE A 1010 -11.63 -43.96 20.12
C ILE A 1010 -11.87 -43.72 18.64
N LEU A 1011 -11.74 -44.77 17.82
CA LEU A 1011 -12.09 -44.72 16.41
C LEU A 1011 -13.50 -45.28 16.24
N THR A 1012 -14.38 -44.50 15.62
CA THR A 1012 -15.69 -44.98 15.16
C THR A 1012 -15.66 -45.01 13.64
N ALA A 1013 -15.75 -46.19 13.04
CA ALA A 1013 -15.59 -46.35 11.60
C ALA A 1013 -16.81 -47.04 10.97
N THR A 1014 -17.26 -46.52 9.83
CA THR A 1014 -18.24 -47.17 8.96
C THR A 1014 -17.52 -47.74 7.75
N ILE A 1015 -17.57 -49.06 7.58
CA ILE A 1015 -16.80 -49.80 6.57
C ILE A 1015 -17.76 -50.51 5.60
N ILE A 1016 -17.61 -50.25 4.30
CA ILE A 1016 -18.34 -50.97 3.24
C ILE A 1016 -17.53 -52.19 2.83
N SER A 1017 -18.06 -53.38 3.08
CA SER A 1017 -17.43 -54.66 2.72
C SER A 1017 -17.78 -55.10 1.29
N TYR A 1018 -16.78 -55.53 0.53
CA TYR A 1018 -16.98 -56.18 -0.77
C TYR A 1018 -17.10 -57.70 -0.57
N ARG A 1019 -18.27 -58.28 -0.84
CA ARG A 1019 -18.62 -59.73 -0.74
C ARG A 1019 -18.96 -60.25 0.67
N GLY A 1020 -19.58 -59.45 1.53
CA GLY A 1020 -20.07 -59.90 2.84
C GLY A 1020 -18.98 -60.38 3.81
N ASN A 1021 -17.71 -60.02 3.58
CA ASN A 1021 -16.60 -60.43 4.42
C ASN A 1021 -16.53 -59.47 5.63
N GLN A 1022 -16.74 -59.97 6.85
CA GLN A 1022 -16.59 -59.20 8.08
C GLN A 1022 -15.27 -59.57 8.75
N LEU A 1023 -14.56 -58.60 9.34
CA LEU A 1023 -13.43 -58.90 10.21
C LEU A 1023 -13.91 -59.73 11.40
N SER A 1024 -13.18 -60.79 11.75
CA SER A 1024 -13.46 -61.50 13.00
C SER A 1024 -13.11 -60.62 14.20
N ALA A 1025 -13.72 -60.87 15.36
CA ALA A 1025 -13.39 -60.14 16.59
C ALA A 1025 -11.90 -60.27 16.98
N GLU A 1026 -11.24 -61.34 16.53
CA GLU A 1026 -9.79 -61.55 16.74
C GLU A 1026 -8.94 -60.70 15.80
N ASP A 1027 -9.42 -60.41 14.59
CA ASP A 1027 -8.72 -59.56 13.61
C ASP A 1027 -8.91 -58.06 13.93
N LEU A 1028 -10.09 -57.68 14.44
CA LEU A 1028 -10.33 -56.33 14.99
C LEU A 1028 -9.44 -56.05 16.20
N GLY A 1029 -9.28 -57.01 17.10
CA GLY A 1029 -8.37 -56.87 18.24
C GLY A 1029 -6.90 -56.75 17.82
N LYS A 1030 -6.45 -57.50 16.80
CA LYS A 1030 -5.09 -57.33 16.23
C LYS A 1030 -4.90 -55.96 15.58
N LEU A 1031 -5.92 -55.45 14.90
CA LEU A 1031 -5.91 -54.12 14.29
C LEU A 1031 -5.81 -53.02 15.37
N GLU A 1032 -6.56 -53.15 16.46
CA GLU A 1032 -6.44 -52.27 17.63
C GLU A 1032 -5.04 -52.31 18.25
N ASP A 1033 -4.45 -53.51 18.40
CA ASP A 1033 -3.12 -53.71 18.97
C ASP A 1033 -2.01 -53.14 18.06
N ASP A 1034 -2.09 -53.36 16.75
CA ASP A 1034 -1.12 -52.86 15.76
C ASP A 1034 -1.11 -51.32 15.71
N ILE A 1035 -2.29 -50.70 15.72
CA ILE A 1035 -2.43 -49.23 15.74
C ILE A 1035 -1.99 -48.69 17.11
N THR A 1036 -2.30 -49.39 18.21
CA THR A 1036 -1.83 -49.04 19.56
C THR A 1036 -0.29 -49.04 19.66
N GLU A 1037 0.38 -50.05 19.08
CA GLU A 1037 1.83 -50.16 19.06
C GLU A 1037 2.48 -49.07 18.19
N ALA A 1038 1.89 -48.75 17.03
CA ALA A 1038 2.39 -47.72 16.13
C ALA A 1038 2.25 -46.30 16.69
N VAL A 1039 1.16 -46.02 17.42
CA VAL A 1039 0.78 -44.67 17.86
C VAL A 1039 1.25 -44.39 19.30
N GLY A 1040 1.52 -45.43 20.08
CA GLY A 1040 2.08 -45.33 21.43
C GLY A 1040 1.08 -44.91 22.52
N GLY A 1041 -0.22 -45.21 22.31
CA GLY A 1041 -1.31 -44.95 23.26
C GLY A 1041 -2.49 -45.88 23.00
N PRO A 1042 -3.35 -46.17 24.00
CA PRO A 1042 -4.44 -47.14 23.88
C PRO A 1042 -5.47 -46.70 22.83
N VAL A 1043 -5.76 -47.59 21.88
CA VAL A 1043 -6.76 -47.38 20.83
C VAL A 1043 -7.96 -48.29 21.08
N THR A 1044 -9.17 -47.77 20.89
CA THR A 1044 -10.42 -48.54 20.95
C THR A 1044 -11.19 -48.31 19.66
N LEU A 1045 -11.57 -49.36 18.97
CA LEU A 1045 -12.20 -49.33 17.66
C LEU A 1045 -13.65 -49.83 17.75
N ASP A 1046 -14.58 -48.98 17.36
CA ASP A 1046 -15.99 -49.32 17.16
C ASP A 1046 -16.29 -49.29 15.65
N ALA A 1047 -16.46 -50.48 15.05
CA ALA A 1047 -16.60 -50.63 13.60
C ALA A 1047 -17.99 -51.14 13.23
N THR A 1048 -18.70 -50.37 12.39
CA THR A 1048 -19.98 -50.77 11.80
C THR A 1048 -19.77 -51.21 10.35
N PHE A 1049 -20.12 -52.46 10.03
CA PHE A 1049 -19.96 -53.04 8.69
C PHE A 1049 -21.25 -52.99 7.87
N LEU A 1050 -21.19 -52.38 6.69
CA LEU A 1050 -22.27 -52.35 5.70
C LEU A 1050 -21.92 -53.26 4.52
N ASP A 1051 -22.84 -54.15 4.14
CA ASP A 1051 -22.61 -55.13 3.06
C ASP A 1051 -23.02 -54.54 1.70
N ALA A 1052 -22.05 -54.42 0.78
CA ALA A 1052 -22.28 -53.80 -0.52
C ALA A 1052 -23.38 -54.51 -1.33
N GLU A 1053 -23.52 -55.84 -1.19
CA GLU A 1053 -24.53 -56.60 -1.94
C GLU A 1053 -25.95 -56.36 -1.37
N ARG A 1054 -26.09 -56.17 -0.05
CA ARG A 1054 -27.36 -55.78 0.59
C ARG A 1054 -27.78 -54.35 0.25
N VAL A 1055 -26.82 -53.42 0.18
CA VAL A 1055 -27.08 -52.04 -0.27
C VAL A 1055 -27.53 -52.05 -1.74
N GLN A 1056 -26.87 -52.85 -2.58
CA GLN A 1056 -27.21 -52.97 -3.99
C GLN A 1056 -28.51 -53.76 -4.25
N THR A 1057 -28.88 -54.70 -3.38
CA THR A 1057 -30.16 -55.45 -3.47
C THR A 1057 -31.32 -54.62 -2.91
N ALA A 1058 -31.09 -53.80 -1.88
CA ALA A 1058 -32.06 -52.80 -1.41
C ALA A 1058 -32.29 -51.68 -2.44
N LEU A 1059 -31.25 -51.34 -3.23
CA LEU A 1059 -31.32 -50.42 -4.37
C LEU A 1059 -31.71 -51.11 -5.70
N GLY A 1060 -31.74 -52.44 -5.74
CA GLY A 1060 -31.89 -53.25 -6.96
C GLY A 1060 -33.30 -53.32 -7.55
N GLY A 1061 -34.27 -52.62 -6.94
CA GLY A 1061 -35.57 -52.33 -7.55
C GLY A 1061 -35.54 -51.14 -8.52
N LEU A 1062 -34.54 -50.27 -8.43
CA LEU A 1062 -34.49 -49.03 -9.22
C LEU A 1062 -33.59 -49.24 -10.45
N GLN A 1063 -34.21 -49.25 -11.65
CA GLN A 1063 -33.48 -49.25 -12.91
C GLN A 1063 -32.61 -47.98 -13.06
N PRO A 1064 -31.48 -48.03 -13.81
CA PRO A 1064 -30.72 -46.84 -14.13
C PRO A 1064 -31.60 -45.88 -14.96
N LEU A 1065 -31.73 -44.65 -14.46
CA LEU A 1065 -32.52 -43.55 -15.01
C LEU A 1065 -32.46 -43.46 -16.55
N ARG A 1066 -33.58 -43.78 -17.23
CA ARG A 1066 -33.98 -42.94 -18.38
C ARG A 1066 -34.09 -41.52 -17.84
N SER A 1067 -33.65 -40.51 -18.59
CA SER A 1067 -33.73 -39.11 -18.14
C SER A 1067 -35.16 -38.85 -17.66
N LEU A 1068 -35.33 -38.50 -16.38
CA LEU A 1068 -36.64 -38.21 -15.77
C LEU A 1068 -37.41 -37.21 -16.61
N GLU A 1069 -36.71 -36.23 -17.19
CA GLU A 1069 -37.25 -35.29 -18.18
C GLU A 1069 -38.00 -35.98 -19.33
N GLN A 1070 -37.51 -37.12 -19.83
CA GLN A 1070 -38.11 -37.84 -20.94
C GLN A 1070 -39.33 -38.65 -20.53
N ILE A 1071 -39.34 -39.20 -19.31
CA ILE A 1071 -40.51 -39.89 -18.73
C ILE A 1071 -41.62 -38.88 -18.43
N PHE A 1072 -41.28 -37.76 -17.77
CA PHE A 1072 -42.22 -36.69 -17.45
C PHE A 1072 -42.71 -35.95 -18.70
N ALA A 1073 -41.86 -35.77 -19.73
CA ALA A 1073 -42.27 -35.20 -21.01
C ALA A 1073 -43.23 -36.12 -21.79
N GLU A 1074 -43.00 -37.44 -21.80
CA GLU A 1074 -43.92 -38.39 -22.44
C GLU A 1074 -45.28 -38.47 -21.71
N ALA A 1075 -45.29 -38.35 -20.38
CA ALA A 1075 -46.52 -38.24 -19.59
C ALA A 1075 -47.26 -36.91 -19.86
N ALA A 1076 -46.54 -35.79 -19.94
CA ALA A 1076 -47.10 -34.46 -20.19
C ALA A 1076 -47.79 -34.36 -21.56
N VAL A 1077 -47.26 -35.01 -22.60
CA VAL A 1077 -47.85 -35.00 -23.95
C VAL A 1077 -49.27 -35.60 -23.98
N SER A 1078 -49.65 -36.39 -22.98
CA SER A 1078 -50.99 -36.97 -22.87
C SER A 1078 -52.04 -36.05 -22.24
N ALA A 1079 -51.66 -34.87 -21.74
CA ALA A 1079 -52.53 -33.98 -20.99
C ALA A 1079 -52.32 -32.48 -21.32
N ASP A 1080 -53.29 -31.61 -20.97
CA ASP A 1080 -53.30 -30.16 -21.25
C ASP A 1080 -52.35 -29.35 -20.32
N TRP A 1081 -51.13 -29.84 -20.08
CA TRP A 1081 -50.08 -29.20 -19.28
C TRP A 1081 -48.68 -29.50 -19.82
N GLU A 1082 -47.72 -28.60 -19.56
CA GLU A 1082 -46.35 -28.67 -20.06
C GLU A 1082 -45.37 -28.61 -18.89
N VAL A 1083 -44.34 -29.45 -18.91
CA VAL A 1083 -43.25 -29.43 -17.91
C VAL A 1083 -42.30 -28.29 -18.27
N ILE A 1084 -42.12 -27.33 -17.35
CA ILE A 1084 -41.19 -26.20 -17.52
C ILE A 1084 -39.79 -26.58 -17.06
N ASP A 1085 -39.68 -27.23 -15.90
CA ASP A 1085 -38.39 -27.53 -15.28
C ASP A 1085 -38.48 -28.77 -14.37
N VAL A 1086 -37.38 -29.51 -14.24
CA VAL A 1086 -37.25 -30.66 -13.34
C VAL A 1086 -35.93 -30.52 -12.58
N GLN A 1087 -36.01 -30.23 -11.27
CA GLN A 1087 -34.84 -30.04 -10.42
C GLN A 1087 -34.67 -31.20 -9.44
N ALA A 1088 -33.48 -31.79 -9.41
CA ALA A 1088 -33.07 -32.76 -8.41
C ALA A 1088 -32.65 -32.03 -7.12
N SER A 1089 -33.31 -32.27 -5.99
CA SER A 1089 -32.93 -31.64 -4.71
C SER A 1089 -31.93 -32.48 -3.91
N LYS A 1090 -31.92 -33.81 -4.09
CA LYS A 1090 -31.02 -34.71 -3.34
C LYS A 1090 -30.69 -35.99 -4.11
N ALA A 1091 -29.40 -36.31 -4.24
CA ALA A 1091 -28.92 -37.55 -4.87
C ALA A 1091 -27.93 -38.30 -3.97
N VAL A 1092 -28.10 -39.61 -3.84
CA VAL A 1092 -27.21 -40.53 -3.09
C VAL A 1092 -26.77 -41.63 -4.05
N ASN A 1093 -25.46 -41.87 -4.18
CA ASN A 1093 -24.88 -42.88 -5.09
C ASN A 1093 -25.31 -42.74 -6.57
N GLY A 1094 -25.54 -41.52 -7.06
CA GLY A 1094 -25.99 -41.30 -8.44
C GLY A 1094 -27.46 -41.63 -8.70
N PHE A 1095 -28.22 -41.94 -7.64
CA PHE A 1095 -29.67 -42.11 -7.67
C PHE A 1095 -30.35 -40.90 -7.04
N LEU A 1096 -31.42 -40.45 -7.69
CA LEU A 1096 -32.18 -39.27 -7.31
C LEU A 1096 -33.19 -39.67 -6.22
N VAL A 1097 -33.04 -39.09 -5.02
CA VAL A 1097 -33.85 -39.40 -3.83
C VAL A 1097 -35.04 -38.44 -3.73
N GLU A 1098 -34.90 -37.24 -4.29
CA GLU A 1098 -35.94 -36.21 -4.24
C GLU A 1098 -35.82 -35.30 -5.48
N ALA A 1099 -36.95 -35.07 -6.17
CA ALA A 1099 -37.05 -34.19 -7.33
C ALA A 1099 -38.28 -33.29 -7.22
N THR A 1100 -38.11 -32.04 -7.63
CA THR A 1100 -39.19 -31.06 -7.81
C THR A 1100 -39.47 -30.91 -9.30
N VAL A 1101 -40.72 -31.16 -9.70
CA VAL A 1101 -41.18 -30.97 -11.09
C VAL A 1101 -42.07 -29.73 -11.15
N ILE A 1102 -41.71 -28.78 -12.01
CA ILE A 1102 -42.47 -27.55 -12.25
C ILE A 1102 -43.24 -27.70 -13.56
N VAL A 1103 -44.57 -27.65 -13.47
CA VAL A 1103 -45.49 -27.76 -14.61
C VAL A 1103 -46.32 -26.49 -14.77
N THR A 1104 -46.68 -26.17 -16.01
CA THR A 1104 -47.60 -25.10 -16.36
C THR A 1104 -48.82 -25.66 -17.09
N SER A 1105 -50.01 -25.12 -16.82
CA SER A 1105 -51.23 -25.53 -17.50
C SER A 1105 -51.97 -24.31 -18.04
N VAL A 1106 -52.64 -24.50 -19.18
CA VAL A 1106 -53.43 -23.46 -19.87
C VAL A 1106 -54.71 -23.11 -19.08
N ARG A 1107 -55.14 -23.97 -18.15
CA ARG A 1107 -56.28 -23.77 -17.25
C ARG A 1107 -55.88 -24.09 -15.80
N PRO A 1108 -56.52 -23.46 -14.78
CA PRO A 1108 -56.29 -23.84 -13.39
C PRO A 1108 -56.71 -25.31 -13.18
N LEU A 1109 -55.82 -26.10 -12.59
CA LEU A 1109 -56.01 -27.53 -12.32
C LEU A 1109 -56.92 -27.73 -11.10
N SER A 1110 -57.88 -28.65 -11.20
CA SER A 1110 -58.72 -29.08 -10.06
C SER A 1110 -58.00 -30.15 -9.22
N GLU A 1111 -58.44 -30.38 -7.97
CA GLU A 1111 -57.92 -31.50 -7.13
C GLU A 1111 -58.00 -32.85 -7.85
N GLN A 1112 -59.02 -33.04 -8.68
CA GLN A 1112 -59.21 -34.26 -9.46
C GLN A 1112 -58.16 -34.38 -10.58
N ASP A 1113 -57.81 -33.27 -11.23
CA ASP A 1113 -56.72 -33.23 -12.22
C ASP A 1113 -55.34 -33.49 -11.53
N LEU A 1114 -55.11 -32.95 -10.32
CA LEU A 1114 -53.88 -33.18 -9.56
C LEU A 1114 -53.72 -34.64 -9.13
N THR A 1115 -54.81 -35.30 -8.74
CA THR A 1115 -54.81 -36.72 -8.37
C THR A 1115 -54.57 -37.60 -9.60
N GLU A 1116 -55.16 -37.26 -10.75
CA GLU A 1116 -54.93 -37.99 -12.00
C GLU A 1116 -53.50 -37.83 -12.52
N ILE A 1117 -52.90 -36.64 -12.36
CA ILE A 1117 -51.48 -36.40 -12.63
C ILE A 1117 -50.62 -37.27 -11.69
N GLN A 1118 -50.92 -37.28 -10.38
CA GLN A 1118 -50.20 -38.11 -9.42
C GLN A 1118 -50.27 -39.60 -9.79
N ASP A 1119 -51.45 -40.12 -10.12
CA ASP A 1119 -51.64 -41.51 -10.53
C ASP A 1119 -50.86 -41.85 -11.82
N GLN A 1120 -50.89 -40.99 -12.83
CA GLN A 1120 -50.15 -41.19 -14.08
C GLN A 1120 -48.62 -41.18 -13.85
N LEU A 1121 -48.13 -40.36 -12.94
CA LEU A 1121 -46.71 -40.27 -12.60
C LEU A 1121 -46.25 -41.46 -11.73
N MET A 1122 -47.10 -41.94 -10.82
CA MET A 1122 -46.87 -43.16 -10.04
C MET A 1122 -46.83 -44.42 -10.93
N VAL A 1123 -47.59 -44.46 -12.02
CA VAL A 1123 -47.49 -45.58 -13.00
C VAL A 1123 -46.17 -45.53 -13.77
N ALA A 1124 -45.57 -44.35 -13.95
CA ALA A 1124 -44.33 -44.16 -14.68
C ALA A 1124 -43.07 -44.36 -13.82
N VAL A 1125 -43.17 -44.16 -12.50
CA VAL A 1125 -42.11 -44.31 -11.51
C VAL A 1125 -42.59 -45.31 -10.48
N ASP A 1126 -42.05 -46.54 -10.53
CA ASP A 1126 -42.37 -47.69 -9.66
C ASP A 1126 -42.79 -47.30 -8.22
N ASP A 1127 -43.76 -48.04 -7.63
CA ASP A 1127 -44.60 -47.73 -6.43
C ASP A 1127 -43.86 -47.31 -5.13
N SER A 1128 -42.54 -47.19 -5.18
CA SER A 1128 -41.61 -46.84 -4.10
C SER A 1128 -41.28 -45.34 -3.96
N VAL A 1129 -41.88 -44.45 -4.76
CA VAL A 1129 -41.61 -43.00 -4.74
C VAL A 1129 -42.81 -42.22 -4.21
N GLU A 1130 -42.62 -41.38 -3.18
CA GLU A 1130 -43.64 -40.44 -2.72
C GLU A 1130 -43.62 -39.16 -3.58
N LEU A 1131 -44.77 -38.82 -4.19
CA LEU A 1131 -44.91 -37.66 -5.06
C LEU A 1131 -45.78 -36.59 -4.37
N HIS A 1132 -45.21 -35.41 -4.12
CA HIS A 1132 -45.93 -34.24 -3.61
C HIS A 1132 -46.16 -33.23 -4.73
N VAL A 1133 -47.42 -32.93 -5.02
CA VAL A 1133 -47.78 -31.96 -6.07
C VAL A 1133 -48.11 -30.61 -5.44
N LEU A 1134 -47.36 -29.58 -5.83
CA LEU A 1134 -47.54 -28.19 -5.41
C LEU A 1134 -48.19 -27.40 -6.55
N SER A 1135 -49.42 -26.95 -6.36
CA SER A 1135 -50.13 -26.12 -7.35
C SER A 1135 -50.08 -24.64 -6.96
N LEU A 1136 -49.56 -23.81 -7.87
CA LEU A 1136 -49.49 -22.36 -7.73
C LEU A 1136 -50.52 -21.70 -8.67
N SER A 1137 -51.67 -21.31 -8.11
CA SER A 1137 -52.72 -20.57 -8.84
C SER A 1137 -52.91 -19.19 -8.21
N GLY A 1138 -52.33 -18.16 -8.84
CA GLY A 1138 -52.36 -16.79 -8.32
C GLY A 1138 -51.60 -16.64 -6.99
N ASN A 1139 -52.23 -16.05 -5.98
CA ASN A 1139 -51.64 -15.81 -4.64
C ASN A 1139 -51.94 -16.94 -3.62
N ARG A 1140 -52.34 -18.13 -4.06
CA ARG A 1140 -52.62 -19.29 -3.19
C ARG A 1140 -51.74 -20.48 -3.56
N ILE A 1141 -51.27 -21.18 -2.52
CA ILE A 1141 -50.54 -22.45 -2.61
C ILE A 1141 -51.48 -23.51 -2.04
N GLU A 1142 -51.79 -24.54 -2.83
CA GLU A 1142 -52.56 -25.71 -2.39
C GLU A 1142 -51.65 -26.95 -2.51
N LEU A 1143 -51.56 -27.73 -1.42
CA LEU A 1143 -50.77 -28.95 -1.25
C LEU A 1143 -51.70 -30.16 -1.25
N SER A 1144 -51.44 -31.19 -2.06
CA SER A 1144 -52.11 -32.48 -1.94
C SER A 1144 -51.21 -33.49 -1.21
N GLY A 1145 -51.73 -34.13 -0.15
CA GLY A 1145 -51.01 -35.08 0.70
C GLY A 1145 -50.75 -34.50 2.10
N GLY A 1146 -51.15 -35.23 3.14
CA GLY A 1146 -51.20 -34.74 4.52
C GLY A 1146 -49.83 -34.51 5.19
N GLU A 1147 -49.84 -33.50 6.07
CA GLU A 1147 -48.78 -32.84 6.89
C GLU A 1147 -47.50 -32.40 6.17
#